data_AF-A0A2S4URX0-F1
#
_entry.id   AF-A0A2S4URX0-F1
#
_cell.length_a   1.000
_cell.length_b   1.000
_cell.length_c   1.000
_cell.angle_alpha   90.00
_cell.angle_beta   90.00
_cell.angle_gamma   90.00
#
_symmetry.space_group_name_H-M   'P 1'
#
loop_
_entity.id
_entity.type
_entity.pdbx_description
1 polymer ?
#
loop_
_entity_poly.entity_id
_entity_poly.type
_entity_poly.pdbx_seq_one_letter_code
_entity_poly.pdbx_strand_id
1 'polypeptide(L)'
;MALPTIESEYSQELIQESKRFAKLHLYQEDERVQFFNQMLEAYHDDLEDIPNLNSNKSNQDIVLSRWRTFYQGEKGSFSKLTEVLKLTEEDDIKQLVELAHFKRFPTKEYSSGMSQGEMLTRIQTIYSQEVVKERERFGKLHFCEGAVLVESFSVILEAAGFEKLQKYLKHLERILNLKSPAIEQEDLISSWRKFYQGEKDGFDRLKKMLNLTDGDEIKELIQLAYFNRFPTKEDSSGMSEEEMLDALLATIESRKRPTELERFGKLHVYDADSLVEQFTVIVEAAGVKRLREYHNDLEGIFKLESFGDEAFSVLSRWQDFYQGEASIAGLETILKGTAGLNAGDIKKLIQLAHFKRFPTKEGLSGMSQETMLRALRTVPGAQKKSSNVKRTEWSDNIARVCFGEPYRDYDRIAPPTLQTLRDYATQWRPAQHKVPCTSIVGPTFSGKSRLILKLTEHVCVVYICVQPPKSTDQPPRSQIADLMLPATGLKLDMDAHYTCLLTAIFRVVTSFFSRPHRQAKPIVEQLDAWNRYSLPSDNNDVRFSRDVRKTMMKLATQSTRSPTNRLCEAAQEMNLSIQGMNDKEGVVKEGQLKLLLAIDEAHLLTDHKDIYEIPYLHPLCRVLSTIPTSQGFFGVFTNTNFRVDERNPASDDGQGEWGFGQGHELFAPIYSIPTLDLFVPPSPTSWRELISPGRLFNYGCPFYGLYFQLATELDKPSPFEMTLKIARMKLLGHWEFPSPDDLTSQQIFALLGSIIETRLSTGSSLNWDLVSKHAAHCMFIDPTQENIISAYPPQFAYASAANTFLCRDDAYWIKCINVLARAVQTDLVAGDAGEMATRCILLYAMQKTEKLHSANSSHIKDRYSVRLKDFLTTLTGKKPEEIQFGTTDPEGKKRLLAEGRIFFNHFTRIGYAPNAGHLMKFLHQGLAVRCQPGQEGLSDLFTVYLAPESESHELDVKNNTFCGVQTKNHDGPIQWLESSNWSKSFADIQHIDNPYLILLFFLRAKPSEKAGRWLEPYDQDDTRRVHYQFLGLEQIACLSRGMITALTNLITADPEDLLKLYRSSKLESNDSLDDHTINWVRNVSRHYQGTEIPEQQMA
;
A
#
# COMPACT_ATOMS: atom_id res chain seq x y z
N MET A 1 -46.16 -8.99 -26.70
CA MET A 1 -46.46 -7.61 -26.28
C MET A 1 -45.17 -7.02 -25.73
N ALA A 2 -44.92 -5.75 -26.07
CA ALA A 2 -43.62 -5.09 -26.09
C ALA A 2 -42.87 -5.07 -24.73
N LEU A 3 -41.54 -5.23 -24.80
CA LEU A 3 -40.60 -4.88 -23.75
C LEU A 3 -40.47 -3.35 -23.66
N PRO A 4 -40.38 -2.75 -22.45
CA PRO A 4 -40.07 -1.33 -22.30
C PRO A 4 -38.58 -1.06 -22.54
N THR A 5 -38.32 0.03 -23.25
CA THR A 5 -37.01 0.59 -23.63
C THR A 5 -36.25 1.14 -22.43
N ILE A 6 -34.99 0.72 -22.27
CA ILE A 6 -34.01 1.30 -21.35
C ILE A 6 -33.36 2.48 -22.08
N GLU A 7 -33.85 3.70 -21.86
CA GLU A 7 -33.26 4.93 -22.43
C GLU A 7 -33.06 6.06 -21.40
N SER A 8 -33.13 5.79 -20.08
CA SER A 8 -33.18 6.88 -19.07
C SER A 8 -31.96 7.07 -18.16
N GLU A 9 -30.78 6.51 -18.44
CA GLU A 9 -29.61 6.64 -17.52
C GLU A 9 -28.31 7.16 -18.13
N TYR A 10 -28.29 7.64 -19.38
CA TYR A 10 -27.06 8.19 -19.97
C TYR A 10 -27.23 9.65 -20.44
N SER A 11 -26.21 10.48 -20.20
CA SER A 11 -26.18 11.87 -20.67
C SER A 11 -26.25 11.92 -22.21
N GLN A 12 -26.90 12.95 -22.77
CA GLN A 12 -27.02 13.09 -24.23
C GLN A 12 -25.66 13.15 -24.94
N GLU A 13 -24.60 13.59 -24.26
CA GLU A 13 -23.22 13.60 -24.76
C GLU A 13 -22.70 12.18 -24.99
N LEU A 14 -22.93 11.25 -24.05
CA LEU A 14 -22.49 9.85 -24.18
C LEU A 14 -23.20 9.12 -25.33
N ILE A 15 -24.48 9.45 -25.57
CA ILE A 15 -25.27 8.91 -26.67
C ILE A 15 -24.81 9.48 -28.02
N GLN A 16 -24.39 10.76 -28.06
CA GLN A 16 -23.80 11.36 -29.26
C GLN A 16 -22.41 10.79 -29.56
N GLU A 17 -21.55 10.60 -28.56
CA GLU A 17 -20.22 9.99 -28.72
C GLU A 17 -20.30 8.53 -29.17
N SER A 18 -21.20 7.74 -28.57
CA SER A 18 -21.52 6.38 -29.00
C SER A 18 -21.92 6.31 -30.48
N LYS A 19 -22.79 7.22 -30.94
CA LYS A 19 -23.22 7.29 -32.36
C LYS A 19 -22.09 7.77 -33.29
N ARG A 20 -21.19 8.63 -32.82
CA ARG A 20 -20.02 9.13 -33.58
C ARG A 20 -18.98 8.03 -33.76
N PHE A 21 -18.70 7.29 -32.70
CA PHE A 21 -17.80 6.13 -32.67
C PHE A 21 -18.32 4.98 -33.55
N ALA A 22 -19.63 4.68 -33.48
CA ALA A 22 -20.27 3.67 -34.33
C ALA A 22 -20.15 3.98 -35.83
N LYS A 23 -20.14 5.27 -36.20
CA LYS A 23 -19.95 5.72 -37.59
C LYS A 23 -18.51 5.55 -38.09
N LEU A 24 -17.52 5.74 -37.23
CA LEU A 24 -16.10 5.50 -37.54
C LEU A 24 -15.73 4.01 -37.64
N HIS A 25 -16.54 3.12 -37.06
CA HIS A 25 -16.21 1.69 -36.95
C HIS A 25 -17.21 0.70 -37.58
N LEU A 26 -18.35 1.17 -38.12
CA LEU A 26 -19.36 0.39 -38.88
C LEU A 26 -19.91 -0.85 -38.14
N TYR A 27 -20.33 -0.73 -36.87
CA TYR A 27 -20.93 -1.82 -36.07
C TYR A 27 -22.47 -1.71 -35.95
N GLN A 28 -23.18 -2.84 -35.85
CA GLN A 28 -24.62 -2.93 -35.56
C GLN A 28 -24.93 -2.80 -34.05
N GLU A 29 -26.18 -2.50 -33.70
CA GLU A 29 -26.61 -1.87 -32.44
C GLU A 29 -26.43 -2.66 -31.14
N ASP A 30 -26.33 -3.99 -31.20
CA ASP A 30 -26.46 -4.83 -30.00
C ASP A 30 -25.14 -5.24 -29.31
N GLU A 31 -23.97 -4.89 -29.86
CA GLU A 31 -22.64 -5.18 -29.24
C GLU A 31 -22.07 -3.99 -28.42
N ARG A 32 -22.90 -2.97 -28.13
CA ARG A 32 -22.42 -1.61 -27.80
C ARG A 32 -21.94 -1.35 -26.36
N VAL A 33 -22.26 -2.17 -25.36
CA VAL A 33 -22.07 -1.75 -23.94
C VAL A 33 -20.93 -2.48 -23.23
N GLN A 34 -20.63 -3.74 -23.57
CA GLN A 34 -19.57 -4.50 -22.89
C GLN A 34 -18.15 -4.13 -23.33
N PHE A 35 -17.99 -3.65 -24.57
CA PHE A 35 -16.68 -3.29 -25.12
C PHE A 35 -16.30 -1.82 -24.85
N PHE A 36 -17.30 -0.98 -24.53
CA PHE A 36 -17.16 0.47 -24.37
C PHE A 36 -16.49 0.86 -23.05
N ASN A 37 -16.72 0.09 -21.97
CA ASN A 37 -16.17 0.40 -20.64
C ASN A 37 -14.69 0.01 -20.45
N GLN A 38 -14.11 -0.81 -21.33
CA GLN A 38 -12.68 -1.19 -21.25
C GLN A 38 -11.74 -0.25 -22.03
N MET A 39 -12.28 0.66 -22.86
CA MET A 39 -11.50 1.43 -23.84
C MET A 39 -11.30 2.91 -23.47
N LEU A 40 -11.93 3.42 -22.41
CA LEU A 40 -12.16 4.87 -22.25
C LEU A 40 -11.06 5.68 -21.54
N GLU A 41 -9.92 5.10 -21.16
CA GLU A 41 -8.89 5.87 -20.42
C GLU A 41 -7.50 5.97 -21.07
N ALA A 42 -7.25 5.36 -22.25
CA ALA A 42 -5.88 5.33 -22.77
C ALA A 42 -5.57 6.35 -23.88
N TYR A 43 -6.21 6.33 -25.06
CA TYR A 43 -5.73 7.14 -26.20
C TYR A 43 -6.84 7.41 -27.23
N HIS A 44 -7.88 8.14 -26.84
CA HIS A 44 -8.95 8.57 -27.75
C HIS A 44 -8.46 9.61 -28.78
N ASP A 45 -7.42 10.38 -28.45
CA ASP A 45 -6.91 11.46 -29.30
C ASP A 45 -6.07 10.94 -30.50
N ASP A 46 -5.29 9.87 -30.33
CA ASP A 46 -4.35 9.37 -31.36
C ASP A 46 -5.03 8.64 -32.55
N LEU A 47 -6.27 8.15 -32.36
CA LEU A 47 -7.03 7.48 -33.43
C LEU A 47 -7.77 8.47 -34.36
N GLU A 48 -8.01 9.71 -33.89
CA GLU A 48 -8.62 10.77 -34.70
C GLU A 48 -7.67 11.30 -35.80
N ASP A 49 -6.37 11.03 -35.69
CA ASP A 49 -5.34 11.53 -36.61
C ASP A 49 -5.07 10.65 -37.83
N ILE A 50 -5.46 9.36 -37.81
CA ILE A 50 -5.24 8.44 -38.95
C ILE A 50 -5.95 8.91 -40.24
N PRO A 51 -7.20 9.41 -40.20
CA PRO A 51 -7.86 9.99 -41.39
C PRO A 51 -7.33 11.38 -41.77
N ASN A 52 -6.61 12.08 -40.88
CA ASN A 52 -6.06 13.42 -41.10
C ASN A 52 -4.70 13.41 -41.82
N LEU A 53 -4.03 12.24 -41.88
CA LEU A 53 -2.77 12.04 -42.62
C LEU A 53 -2.91 12.14 -44.16
N ASN A 54 -4.12 12.24 -44.72
CA ASN A 54 -4.31 12.43 -46.15
C ASN A 54 -5.49 13.38 -46.46
N SER A 55 -5.21 14.52 -47.10
CA SER A 55 -6.11 15.68 -47.24
C SER A 55 -7.30 15.50 -48.22
N ASN A 56 -7.61 14.27 -48.66
CA ASN A 56 -8.64 14.01 -49.67
C ASN A 56 -9.78 13.12 -49.15
N LYS A 57 -10.96 13.73 -48.92
CA LYS A 57 -12.18 13.10 -48.38
C LYS A 57 -12.70 11.88 -49.17
N SER A 58 -12.32 11.69 -50.44
CA SER A 58 -12.80 10.56 -51.25
C SER A 58 -12.06 9.23 -51.01
N ASN A 59 -11.00 9.21 -50.18
CA ASN A 59 -10.17 8.02 -49.92
C ASN A 59 -10.31 7.44 -48.51
N GLN A 60 -11.15 8.01 -47.65
CA GLN A 60 -11.27 7.56 -46.24
C GLN A 60 -11.76 6.12 -46.10
N ASP A 61 -12.76 5.70 -46.88
CA ASP A 61 -13.26 4.30 -46.82
C ASP A 61 -12.19 3.29 -47.29
N ILE A 62 -11.35 3.69 -48.24
CA ILE A 62 -10.25 2.87 -48.74
C ILE A 62 -9.15 2.77 -47.68
N VAL A 63 -8.78 3.89 -47.05
CA VAL A 63 -7.80 3.93 -45.95
C VAL A 63 -8.26 3.07 -44.77
N LEU A 64 -9.52 3.21 -44.34
CA LEU A 64 -10.09 2.45 -43.22
C LEU A 64 -10.20 0.95 -43.53
N SER A 65 -10.55 0.60 -44.77
CA SER A 65 -10.56 -0.79 -45.24
C SER A 65 -9.16 -1.41 -45.23
N ARG A 66 -8.14 -0.68 -45.71
CA ARG A 66 -6.75 -1.14 -45.72
C ARG A 66 -6.12 -1.16 -44.31
N TRP A 67 -6.53 -0.25 -43.44
CA TRP A 67 -6.17 -0.26 -42.02
C TRP A 67 -6.70 -1.51 -41.33
N ARG A 68 -7.96 -1.87 -41.60
CA ARG A 68 -8.59 -3.10 -41.09
C ARG A 68 -7.81 -4.35 -41.48
N THR A 69 -7.46 -4.49 -42.76
CA THR A 69 -6.70 -5.67 -43.21
C THR A 69 -5.27 -5.70 -42.66
N PHE A 70 -4.69 -4.53 -42.35
CA PHE A 70 -3.36 -4.43 -41.76
C PHE A 70 -3.28 -4.94 -40.32
N TYR A 71 -4.07 -4.42 -39.37
CA TYR A 71 -4.00 -4.92 -37.99
C TYR A 71 -4.53 -6.35 -37.84
N GLN A 72 -5.36 -6.83 -38.78
CA GLN A 72 -5.80 -8.23 -38.88
C GLN A 72 -4.72 -9.18 -39.46
N GLY A 73 -3.60 -8.62 -39.96
CA GLY A 73 -2.41 -9.38 -40.33
C GLY A 73 -2.44 -9.99 -41.72
N GLU A 74 -3.25 -9.43 -42.62
CA GLU A 74 -3.30 -9.92 -44.00
C GLU A 74 -1.96 -9.68 -44.71
N LYS A 75 -1.50 -10.67 -45.47
CA LYS A 75 -0.20 -10.59 -46.15
C LYS A 75 -0.18 -9.46 -47.19
N GLY A 76 0.79 -8.55 -47.08
CA GLY A 76 0.97 -7.41 -47.99
C GLY A 76 0.00 -6.25 -47.78
N SER A 77 -0.80 -6.26 -46.70
CA SER A 77 -1.69 -5.16 -46.31
C SER A 77 -0.93 -3.90 -45.87
N PHE A 78 0.19 -4.06 -45.17
CA PHE A 78 1.04 -2.95 -44.71
C PHE A 78 1.55 -2.09 -45.87
N SER A 79 2.15 -2.71 -46.89
CA SER A 79 2.67 -2.00 -48.06
C SER A 79 1.57 -1.28 -48.85
N LYS A 80 0.37 -1.87 -48.93
CA LYS A 80 -0.78 -1.24 -49.60
C LYS A 80 -1.31 -0.06 -48.79
N LEU A 81 -1.28 -0.15 -47.46
CA LEU A 81 -1.70 0.92 -46.57
C LEU A 81 -0.74 2.11 -46.61
N THR A 82 0.58 1.86 -46.56
CA THR A 82 1.60 2.91 -46.65
C THR A 82 1.62 3.57 -48.03
N GLU A 83 1.35 2.82 -49.11
CA GLU A 83 1.21 3.37 -50.47
C GLU A 83 -0.01 4.30 -50.60
N VAL A 84 -1.14 3.94 -49.99
CA VAL A 84 -2.36 4.77 -50.00
C VAL A 84 -2.21 6.01 -49.11
N LEU A 85 -1.54 5.87 -47.96
CA LEU A 85 -1.27 6.98 -47.03
C LEU A 85 -0.08 7.87 -47.46
N LYS A 86 0.69 7.46 -48.48
CA LYS A 86 1.91 8.15 -48.95
C LYS A 86 2.91 8.46 -47.82
N LEU A 87 3.03 7.59 -46.83
CA LEU A 87 3.90 7.80 -45.68
C LEU A 87 5.36 7.63 -46.08
N THR A 88 6.15 8.69 -45.92
CA THR A 88 7.59 8.71 -46.24
C THR A 88 8.48 8.89 -45.02
N GLU A 89 7.93 9.31 -43.88
CA GLU A 89 8.69 9.53 -42.64
C GLU A 89 8.67 8.30 -41.73
N GLU A 90 9.82 7.98 -41.14
CA GLU A 90 10.04 6.74 -40.37
C GLU A 90 9.23 6.72 -39.06
N ASP A 91 9.06 7.89 -38.42
CA ASP A 91 8.32 8.04 -37.16
C ASP A 91 6.80 7.83 -37.34
N ASP A 92 6.22 8.31 -38.45
CA ASP A 92 4.80 8.10 -38.76
C ASP A 92 4.50 6.61 -39.03
N ILE A 93 5.40 5.94 -39.75
CA ILE A 93 5.27 4.51 -40.03
C ILE A 93 5.41 3.72 -38.72
N LYS A 94 6.29 4.15 -37.81
CA LYS A 94 6.45 3.53 -36.50
C LYS A 94 5.20 3.67 -35.62
N GLN A 95 4.62 4.86 -35.52
CA GLN A 95 3.35 5.07 -34.81
C GLN A 95 2.21 4.22 -35.38
N LEU A 96 2.09 4.16 -36.71
CA LEU A 96 1.07 3.35 -37.39
C LEU A 96 1.19 1.86 -37.05
N VAL A 97 2.42 1.35 -36.94
CA VAL A 97 2.71 -0.04 -36.57
C VAL A 97 2.43 -0.29 -35.09
N GLU A 98 2.75 0.66 -34.20
CA GLU A 98 2.46 0.58 -32.76
C GLU A 98 0.95 0.53 -32.49
N LEU A 99 0.18 1.40 -33.15
CA LEU A 99 -1.28 1.43 -33.09
C LEU A 99 -1.91 0.11 -33.59
N ALA A 100 -1.42 -0.43 -34.70
CA ALA A 100 -1.92 -1.70 -35.24
C ALA A 100 -1.59 -2.89 -34.33
N HIS A 101 -0.42 -2.89 -33.69
CA HIS A 101 -0.03 -3.92 -32.73
C HIS A 101 -0.92 -3.88 -31.49
N PHE A 102 -1.13 -2.69 -30.93
CA PHE A 102 -2.01 -2.50 -29.77
C PHE A 102 -3.45 -2.90 -30.07
N LYS A 103 -3.99 -2.50 -31.24
CA LYS A 103 -5.35 -2.85 -31.64
C LYS A 103 -5.58 -4.36 -31.75
N ARG A 104 -4.56 -5.10 -32.19
CA ARG A 104 -4.61 -6.56 -32.27
C ARG A 104 -4.40 -7.25 -30.92
N PHE A 105 -3.63 -6.63 -30.02
CA PHE A 105 -3.26 -7.19 -28.72
C PHE A 105 -3.55 -6.22 -27.56
N PRO A 106 -4.83 -5.93 -27.25
CA PRO A 106 -5.23 -4.86 -26.35
C PRO A 106 -4.92 -5.10 -24.86
N THR A 107 -4.59 -6.33 -24.45
CA THR A 107 -4.37 -6.72 -23.05
C THR A 107 -2.90 -6.74 -22.62
N LYS A 108 -1.97 -6.23 -23.44
CA LYS A 108 -0.52 -6.25 -23.12
C LYS A 108 0.08 -4.85 -23.19
N GLU A 109 0.62 -4.35 -22.08
CA GLU A 109 1.53 -3.18 -21.99
C GLU A 109 2.88 -3.38 -22.75
N TYR A 110 2.97 -4.37 -23.64
CA TYR A 110 4.16 -4.72 -24.40
C TYR A 110 4.22 -3.95 -25.72
N SER A 111 4.48 -2.64 -25.70
CA SER A 111 5.00 -1.92 -26.90
C SER A 111 6.26 -1.13 -26.58
N SER A 112 6.52 -0.80 -25.31
CA SER A 112 7.73 -0.06 -24.93
C SER A 112 8.99 -0.93 -25.08
N GLY A 113 9.75 -0.69 -26.15
CA GLY A 113 11.05 -1.30 -26.41
C GLY A 113 11.10 -2.35 -27.52
N MET A 114 9.98 -2.64 -28.20
CA MET A 114 10.02 -3.44 -29.44
C MET A 114 10.38 -2.57 -30.64
N SER A 115 11.22 -3.11 -31.52
CA SER A 115 11.50 -2.48 -32.81
C SER A 115 10.28 -2.56 -33.72
N GLN A 116 10.15 -1.60 -34.64
CA GLN A 116 9.07 -1.57 -35.64
C GLN A 116 8.98 -2.89 -36.45
N GLY A 117 10.13 -3.50 -36.76
CA GLY A 117 10.18 -4.80 -37.44
C GLY A 117 9.61 -5.96 -36.62
N GLU A 118 9.80 -5.97 -35.30
CA GLU A 118 9.24 -6.99 -34.41
C GLU A 118 7.73 -6.87 -34.27
N MET A 119 7.22 -5.65 -34.15
CA MET A 119 5.77 -5.39 -34.11
C MET A 119 5.10 -5.79 -35.42
N LEU A 120 5.70 -5.44 -36.56
CA LEU A 120 5.25 -5.89 -37.88
C LEU A 120 5.23 -7.41 -37.99
N THR A 121 6.29 -8.07 -37.54
CA THR A 121 6.38 -9.54 -37.55
C THR A 121 5.26 -10.15 -36.71
N ARG A 122 4.97 -9.61 -35.52
CA ARG A 122 3.87 -10.08 -34.65
C ARG A 122 2.48 -9.84 -35.25
N ILE A 123 2.24 -8.67 -35.82
CA ILE A 123 1.00 -8.39 -36.56
C ILE A 123 0.85 -9.34 -37.75
N GLN A 124 1.94 -9.72 -38.41
CA GLN A 124 1.95 -10.65 -39.54
C GLN A 124 1.99 -12.13 -39.12
N THR A 125 2.23 -12.43 -37.84
CA THR A 125 2.28 -13.82 -37.35
C THR A 125 0.84 -14.33 -37.27
N ILE A 126 0.57 -15.35 -38.09
CA ILE A 126 -0.75 -15.88 -38.40
C ILE A 126 -1.51 -16.29 -37.14
N TYR A 127 -2.53 -15.51 -36.79
CA TYR A 127 -3.83 -16.02 -36.33
C TYR A 127 -4.90 -15.02 -36.82
N SER A 128 -5.50 -15.28 -37.98
CA SER A 128 -6.78 -14.67 -38.32
C SER A 128 -7.82 -15.17 -37.31
N GLN A 129 -8.92 -14.42 -37.08
CA GLN A 129 -10.01 -14.89 -36.20
C GLN A 129 -10.51 -16.31 -36.57
N GLU A 130 -10.35 -16.73 -37.82
CA GLU A 130 -10.66 -18.07 -38.29
C GLU A 130 -9.80 -19.15 -37.64
N VAL A 131 -8.50 -18.92 -37.44
CA VAL A 131 -7.61 -19.90 -36.81
C VAL A 131 -7.92 -20.06 -35.32
N VAL A 132 -8.31 -18.98 -34.65
CA VAL A 132 -8.75 -19.02 -33.24
C VAL A 132 -10.03 -19.84 -33.10
N LYS A 133 -11.01 -19.62 -33.99
CA LYS A 133 -12.25 -20.41 -34.02
C LYS A 133 -12.00 -21.90 -34.27
N GLU A 134 -11.13 -22.25 -35.21
CA GLU A 134 -10.78 -23.65 -35.48
C GLU A 134 -9.95 -24.28 -34.34
N ARG A 135 -9.19 -23.49 -33.56
CA ARG A 135 -8.49 -23.95 -32.36
C ARG A 135 -9.45 -24.27 -31.21
N GLU A 136 -10.45 -23.43 -30.98
CA GLU A 136 -11.52 -23.73 -30.02
C GLU A 136 -12.31 -24.98 -30.44
N ARG A 137 -12.61 -25.10 -31.75
CA ARG A 137 -13.27 -26.28 -32.31
C ARG A 137 -12.42 -27.54 -32.15
N PHE A 138 -11.11 -27.45 -32.38
CA PHE A 138 -10.16 -28.54 -32.12
C PHE A 138 -10.18 -28.94 -30.64
N GLY A 139 -10.16 -27.97 -29.72
CA GLY A 139 -10.23 -28.22 -28.27
C GLY A 139 -11.50 -28.97 -27.87
N LYS A 140 -12.66 -28.60 -28.41
CA LYS A 140 -13.95 -29.27 -28.18
C LYS A 140 -13.97 -30.71 -28.72
N LEU A 141 -13.45 -30.95 -29.92
CA LEU A 141 -13.46 -32.27 -30.55
C LEU A 141 -12.41 -33.24 -29.97
N HIS A 142 -11.40 -32.72 -29.26
CA HIS A 142 -10.33 -33.52 -28.66
C HIS A 142 -10.27 -33.47 -27.12
N PHE A 143 -11.12 -32.67 -26.47
CA PHE A 143 -11.15 -32.40 -25.03
C PHE A 143 -9.79 -31.93 -24.47
N CYS A 144 -9.11 -31.07 -25.24
CA CYS A 144 -7.82 -30.49 -24.87
C CYS A 144 -8.01 -29.01 -24.57
N GLU A 145 -7.48 -28.55 -23.44
CA GLU A 145 -7.54 -27.15 -23.01
C GLU A 145 -6.14 -26.63 -22.62
N GLY A 146 -6.02 -25.30 -22.48
CA GLY A 146 -4.79 -24.65 -22.02
C GLY A 146 -3.55 -24.94 -22.91
N ALA A 147 -2.39 -25.12 -22.27
CA ALA A 147 -1.12 -25.36 -22.97
C ALA A 147 -1.12 -26.62 -23.85
N VAL A 148 -1.84 -27.67 -23.44
CA VAL A 148 -1.94 -28.93 -24.20
C VAL A 148 -2.71 -28.72 -25.50
N LEU A 149 -3.74 -27.86 -25.49
CA LEU A 149 -4.43 -27.43 -26.69
C LEU A 149 -3.51 -26.63 -27.61
N VAL A 150 -2.75 -25.67 -27.07
CA VAL A 150 -1.79 -24.85 -27.85
C VAL A 150 -0.81 -25.77 -28.56
N GLU A 151 -0.15 -26.66 -27.82
CA GLU A 151 0.89 -27.55 -28.33
C GLU A 151 0.33 -28.52 -29.38
N SER A 152 -0.77 -29.21 -29.08
CA SER A 152 -1.36 -30.22 -29.97
C SER A 152 -1.90 -29.62 -31.26
N PHE A 153 -2.55 -28.45 -31.17
CA PHE A 153 -3.05 -27.74 -32.33
C PHE A 153 -1.91 -27.21 -33.21
N SER A 154 -0.88 -26.60 -32.60
CA SER A 154 0.27 -26.08 -33.33
C SER A 154 1.07 -27.17 -34.04
N VAL A 155 1.20 -28.36 -33.44
CA VAL A 155 1.89 -29.51 -34.09
C VAL A 155 1.20 -29.92 -35.39
N ILE A 156 -0.13 -30.04 -35.40
CA ILE A 156 -0.87 -30.45 -36.60
C ILE A 156 -0.94 -29.30 -37.61
N LEU A 157 -1.12 -28.06 -37.15
CA LEU A 157 -1.13 -26.88 -38.00
C LEU A 157 0.20 -26.69 -38.74
N GLU A 158 1.34 -26.87 -38.06
CA GLU A 158 2.68 -26.79 -38.64
C GLU A 158 2.98 -27.94 -39.62
N ALA A 159 2.45 -29.13 -39.34
CA ALA A 159 2.69 -30.33 -40.14
C ALA A 159 1.84 -30.39 -41.42
N ALA A 160 0.55 -30.06 -41.34
CA ALA A 160 -0.41 -30.30 -42.42
C ALA A 160 -0.95 -29.01 -43.07
N GLY A 161 -0.76 -27.85 -42.43
CA GLY A 161 -1.31 -26.57 -42.87
C GLY A 161 -2.80 -26.38 -42.53
N PHE A 162 -3.25 -25.13 -42.56
CA PHE A 162 -4.57 -24.71 -42.06
C PHE A 162 -5.73 -25.35 -42.85
N GLU A 163 -5.63 -25.43 -44.18
CA GLU A 163 -6.71 -25.98 -45.02
C GLU A 163 -6.96 -27.48 -44.77
N LYS A 164 -5.90 -28.28 -44.60
CA LYS A 164 -6.04 -29.72 -44.29
C LYS A 164 -6.58 -29.91 -42.87
N LEU A 165 -6.15 -29.10 -41.90
CA LEU A 165 -6.66 -29.11 -40.53
C LEU A 165 -8.16 -28.78 -40.47
N GLN A 166 -8.61 -27.76 -41.20
CA GLN A 166 -10.02 -27.38 -41.23
C GLN A 166 -10.91 -28.45 -41.87
N LYS A 167 -10.43 -29.09 -42.96
CA LYS A 167 -11.09 -30.26 -43.55
C LYS A 167 -11.19 -31.38 -42.52
N TYR A 168 -10.08 -31.72 -41.88
CA TYR A 168 -10.04 -32.74 -40.82
C TYR A 168 -11.07 -32.47 -39.71
N LEU A 169 -11.14 -31.26 -39.16
CA LEU A 169 -12.09 -30.90 -38.11
C LEU A 169 -13.55 -31.03 -38.56
N LYS A 170 -13.84 -30.65 -39.81
CA LYS A 170 -15.18 -30.80 -40.40
C LYS A 170 -15.59 -32.25 -40.59
N HIS A 171 -14.68 -33.10 -41.06
CA HIS A 171 -14.94 -34.52 -41.23
C HIS A 171 -15.10 -35.23 -39.88
N LEU A 172 -14.25 -34.91 -38.90
CA LEU A 172 -14.34 -35.45 -37.56
C LEU A 172 -15.66 -35.07 -36.86
N GLU A 173 -16.04 -33.80 -36.90
CA GLU A 173 -17.29 -33.34 -36.31
C GLU A 173 -18.50 -34.02 -36.94
N ARG A 174 -18.49 -34.20 -38.27
CA ARG A 174 -19.56 -34.92 -38.99
C ARG A 174 -19.71 -36.35 -38.47
N ILE A 175 -18.60 -37.09 -38.34
CA ILE A 175 -18.63 -38.49 -37.88
C ILE A 175 -19.03 -38.59 -36.41
N LEU A 176 -18.49 -37.73 -35.54
CA LEU A 176 -18.83 -37.74 -34.11
C LEU A 176 -20.30 -37.34 -33.85
N ASN A 177 -20.93 -36.59 -34.76
CA ASN A 177 -22.35 -36.24 -34.71
C ASN A 177 -23.28 -37.37 -35.17
N LEU A 178 -22.77 -38.51 -35.65
CA LEU A 178 -23.58 -39.71 -35.93
C LEU A 178 -24.03 -40.44 -34.64
N LYS A 179 -23.58 -39.95 -33.47
CA LYS A 179 -23.95 -40.50 -32.17
C LYS A 179 -25.47 -40.48 -31.93
N SER A 180 -25.98 -41.51 -31.27
CA SER A 180 -27.35 -41.51 -30.76
C SER A 180 -27.51 -40.44 -29.66
N PRO A 181 -28.67 -39.75 -29.55
CA PRO A 181 -28.90 -38.74 -28.52
C PRO A 181 -28.79 -39.25 -27.07
N ALA A 182 -28.81 -40.57 -26.86
CA ALA A 182 -28.61 -41.20 -25.55
C ALA A 182 -27.13 -41.30 -25.11
N ILE A 183 -26.17 -40.88 -25.94
CA ILE A 183 -24.73 -40.99 -25.67
C ILE A 183 -24.16 -39.63 -25.25
N GLU A 184 -23.67 -39.60 -24.00
CA GLU A 184 -22.92 -38.48 -23.44
C GLU A 184 -21.72 -38.12 -24.32
N GLN A 185 -21.55 -36.82 -24.59
CA GLN A 185 -20.52 -36.33 -25.50
C GLN A 185 -19.11 -36.59 -24.97
N GLU A 186 -18.93 -36.54 -23.65
CA GLU A 186 -17.65 -36.80 -22.98
C GLU A 186 -17.18 -38.25 -23.14
N ASP A 187 -18.09 -39.22 -23.03
CA ASP A 187 -17.78 -40.64 -23.20
C ASP A 187 -17.34 -40.96 -24.64
N LEU A 188 -17.95 -40.29 -25.62
CA LEU A 188 -17.63 -40.44 -27.03
C LEU A 188 -16.24 -39.87 -27.34
N ILE A 189 -15.95 -38.65 -26.88
CA ILE A 189 -14.66 -37.99 -27.10
C ILE A 189 -13.55 -38.73 -26.35
N SER A 190 -13.83 -39.26 -25.15
CA SER A 190 -12.91 -40.13 -24.41
C SER A 190 -12.56 -41.40 -25.18
N SER A 191 -13.55 -42.04 -25.80
CA SER A 191 -13.34 -43.24 -26.65
C SER A 191 -12.58 -42.91 -27.95
N TRP A 192 -12.83 -41.73 -28.53
CA TRP A 192 -12.08 -41.20 -29.68
C TRP A 192 -10.61 -40.96 -29.33
N ARG A 193 -10.35 -40.34 -28.16
CA ARG A 193 -9.00 -40.14 -27.62
C ARG A 193 -8.24 -41.46 -27.50
N LYS A 194 -8.87 -42.44 -26.86
CA LYS A 194 -8.30 -43.79 -26.70
C LYS A 194 -7.97 -44.43 -28.05
N PHE A 195 -8.83 -44.23 -29.05
CA PHE A 195 -8.63 -44.80 -30.38
C PHE A 195 -7.40 -44.22 -31.10
N TYR A 196 -7.31 -42.90 -31.29
CA TYR A 196 -6.14 -42.34 -32.00
C TYR A 196 -4.84 -42.47 -31.20
N GLN A 197 -4.92 -42.62 -29.87
CA GLN A 197 -3.77 -42.92 -29.00
C GLN A 197 -3.37 -44.42 -29.00
N GLY A 198 -4.14 -45.28 -29.67
CA GLY A 198 -3.86 -46.71 -29.81
C GLY A 198 -4.11 -47.53 -28.54
N GLU A 199 -5.02 -47.08 -27.66
CA GLU A 199 -5.45 -47.87 -26.51
C GLU A 199 -6.36 -49.02 -26.94
N LYS A 200 -6.19 -50.18 -26.28
CA LYS A 200 -7.05 -51.35 -26.50
C LYS A 200 -8.50 -51.00 -26.17
N ASP A 201 -9.43 -51.54 -26.95
CA ASP A 201 -10.89 -51.35 -26.85
C ASP A 201 -11.42 -49.96 -27.27
N GLY A 202 -10.54 -48.99 -27.55
CA GLY A 202 -10.96 -47.64 -27.97
C GLY A 202 -11.73 -47.63 -29.29
N PHE A 203 -11.25 -48.38 -30.29
CA PHE A 203 -11.89 -48.50 -31.61
C PHE A 203 -13.24 -49.22 -31.54
N ASP A 204 -13.28 -50.40 -30.89
CA ASP A 204 -14.50 -51.22 -30.79
C ASP A 204 -15.61 -50.51 -30.01
N ARG A 205 -15.23 -49.77 -28.96
CA ARG A 205 -16.17 -48.96 -28.17
C ARG A 205 -16.70 -47.79 -28.99
N LEU A 206 -15.85 -47.09 -29.73
CA LEU A 206 -16.24 -45.97 -30.59
C LEU A 206 -17.16 -46.44 -31.73
N LYS A 207 -16.86 -47.58 -32.37
CA LYS A 207 -17.69 -48.20 -33.41
C LYS A 207 -19.08 -48.57 -32.89
N LYS A 208 -19.16 -49.12 -31.67
CA LYS A 208 -20.43 -49.46 -31.01
C LYS A 208 -21.24 -48.22 -30.62
N MET A 209 -20.58 -47.16 -30.16
CA MET A 209 -21.22 -45.90 -29.77
C MET A 209 -21.76 -45.11 -30.96
N LEU A 210 -21.06 -45.14 -32.10
CA LEU A 210 -21.48 -44.46 -33.33
C LEU A 210 -22.41 -45.32 -34.21
N ASN A 211 -22.70 -46.56 -33.80
CA ASN A 211 -23.52 -47.53 -34.54
C ASN A 211 -23.10 -47.71 -36.02
N LEU A 212 -21.78 -47.68 -36.28
CA LEU A 212 -21.23 -47.70 -37.63
C LEU A 212 -21.34 -49.09 -38.25
N THR A 213 -22.23 -49.24 -39.23
CA THR A 213 -22.46 -50.46 -40.00
C THR A 213 -21.97 -50.36 -41.45
N ASP A 214 -21.65 -49.14 -41.92
CA ASP A 214 -21.15 -48.85 -43.26
C ASP A 214 -19.61 -48.91 -43.31
N GLY A 215 -19.07 -49.54 -44.36
CA GLY A 215 -17.62 -49.67 -44.57
C GLY A 215 -16.93 -48.34 -44.84
N ASP A 216 -17.62 -47.41 -45.50
CA ASP A 216 -17.04 -46.12 -45.89
C ASP A 216 -16.83 -45.17 -44.69
N GLU A 217 -17.75 -45.18 -43.71
CA GLU A 217 -17.64 -44.35 -42.49
C GLU A 217 -16.56 -44.87 -41.53
N ILE A 218 -16.41 -46.20 -41.44
CA ILE A 218 -15.36 -46.84 -40.65
C ILE A 218 -13.99 -46.50 -41.22
N LYS A 219 -13.86 -46.57 -42.54
CA LYS A 219 -12.65 -46.18 -43.27
C LYS A 219 -12.27 -44.73 -43.01
N GLU A 220 -13.24 -43.82 -43.12
CA GLU A 220 -13.01 -42.39 -42.88
C GLU A 220 -12.56 -42.13 -41.43
N LEU A 221 -13.16 -42.80 -40.44
CA LEU A 221 -12.78 -42.68 -39.04
C LEU A 221 -11.34 -43.15 -38.76
N ILE A 222 -10.90 -44.24 -39.40
CA ILE A 222 -9.52 -44.73 -39.32
C ILE A 222 -8.55 -43.72 -39.94
N GLN A 223 -8.91 -43.15 -41.10
CA GLN A 223 -8.09 -42.13 -41.77
C GLN A 223 -7.91 -40.86 -40.92
N LEU A 224 -8.97 -40.40 -40.26
CA LEU A 224 -8.89 -39.24 -39.35
C LEU A 224 -8.01 -39.53 -38.13
N ALA A 225 -8.12 -40.72 -37.54
CA ALA A 225 -7.29 -41.10 -36.39
C ALA A 225 -5.81 -41.22 -36.78
N TYR A 226 -5.54 -41.78 -37.96
CA TYR A 226 -4.20 -41.87 -38.53
C TYR A 226 -3.60 -40.49 -38.81
N PHE A 227 -4.38 -39.57 -39.39
CA PHE A 227 -3.96 -38.20 -39.66
C PHE A 227 -3.64 -37.41 -38.37
N ASN A 228 -4.47 -37.53 -37.32
CA ASN A 228 -4.23 -36.87 -36.05
C ASN A 228 -2.91 -37.31 -35.40
N ARG A 229 -2.61 -38.62 -35.45
CA ARG A 229 -1.40 -39.19 -34.86
C ARG A 229 -0.15 -39.01 -35.72
N PHE A 230 -0.30 -39.00 -37.05
CA PHE A 230 0.80 -38.92 -38.02
C PHE A 230 0.58 -37.81 -39.06
N PRO A 231 0.53 -36.53 -38.65
CA PRO A 231 0.15 -35.42 -39.53
C PRO A 231 1.20 -35.07 -40.61
N THR A 232 2.41 -35.63 -40.53
CA THR A 232 3.53 -35.37 -41.45
C THR A 232 3.73 -36.44 -42.54
N LYS A 233 3.01 -37.57 -42.50
CA LYS A 233 3.11 -38.58 -43.56
C LYS A 233 2.28 -38.12 -44.75
N GLU A 234 2.93 -37.83 -45.87
CA GLU A 234 2.26 -37.43 -47.12
C GLU A 234 1.24 -38.51 -47.51
N ASP A 235 -0.03 -38.06 -47.55
CA ASP A 235 -1.25 -38.72 -48.00
C ASP A 235 -1.31 -40.26 -47.87
N SER A 236 -2.21 -40.76 -47.03
CA SER A 236 -2.62 -42.18 -46.90
C SER A 236 -3.22 -42.80 -48.17
N SER A 237 -3.00 -42.19 -49.34
CA SER A 237 -3.61 -42.47 -50.64
C SER A 237 -3.17 -43.80 -51.29
N GLY A 238 -2.51 -44.68 -50.54
CA GLY A 238 -2.15 -46.03 -50.97
C GLY A 238 -2.03 -47.07 -49.85
N MET A 239 -2.39 -46.74 -48.60
CA MET A 239 -2.41 -47.70 -47.48
C MET A 239 -3.79 -48.34 -47.36
N SER A 240 -3.83 -49.66 -47.09
CA SER A 240 -5.08 -50.35 -46.79
C SER A 240 -5.63 -49.96 -45.40
N GLU A 241 -6.93 -50.18 -45.17
CA GLU A 241 -7.57 -49.92 -43.87
C GLU A 241 -6.91 -50.73 -42.74
N GLU A 242 -6.52 -51.97 -43.04
CA GLU A 242 -5.84 -52.87 -42.13
C GLU A 242 -4.42 -52.36 -41.79
N GLU A 243 -3.67 -51.85 -42.76
CA GLU A 243 -2.33 -51.29 -42.54
C GLU A 243 -2.34 -50.03 -41.66
N MET A 244 -3.33 -49.15 -41.83
CA MET A 244 -3.49 -47.95 -40.99
C MET A 244 -3.90 -48.31 -39.56
N LEU A 245 -4.81 -49.27 -39.41
CA LEU A 245 -5.27 -49.73 -38.11
C LEU A 245 -4.15 -50.47 -37.35
N ASP A 246 -3.39 -51.33 -38.03
CA ASP A 246 -2.22 -52.00 -37.46
C ASP A 246 -1.14 -50.99 -37.05
N ALA A 247 -0.89 -49.93 -37.84
CA ALA A 247 0.06 -48.89 -37.48
C ALA A 247 -0.35 -48.10 -36.22
N LEU A 248 -1.66 -47.84 -36.05
CA LEU A 248 -2.22 -47.20 -34.86
C LEU A 248 -2.12 -48.10 -33.61
N LEU A 249 -2.24 -49.42 -33.78
CA LEU A 249 -2.26 -50.40 -32.68
C LEU A 249 -0.87 -50.99 -32.34
N ALA A 250 0.08 -51.03 -33.27
CA ALA A 250 1.38 -51.70 -33.11
C ALA A 250 2.42 -50.88 -32.30
N THR A 251 2.29 -49.55 -32.23
CA THR A 251 3.31 -48.67 -31.64
C THR A 251 3.05 -48.33 -30.16
N ILE A 252 3.10 -49.35 -29.29
CA ILE A 252 3.00 -49.19 -27.83
C ILE A 252 4.26 -48.51 -27.22
N GLU A 253 5.39 -48.55 -27.92
CA GLU A 253 6.70 -48.07 -27.41
C GLU A 253 6.91 -46.54 -27.43
N SER A 254 6.03 -45.74 -28.05
CA SER A 254 6.19 -44.26 -28.05
C SER A 254 5.69 -43.56 -26.77
N ARG A 255 5.23 -44.32 -25.75
CA ARG A 255 4.63 -43.81 -24.50
C ARG A 255 5.58 -43.06 -23.54
N LYS A 256 6.82 -42.73 -23.93
CA LYS A 256 7.84 -42.14 -23.03
C LYS A 256 8.62 -40.95 -23.58
N ARG A 257 8.11 -40.21 -24.58
CA ARG A 257 8.70 -38.90 -24.90
C ARG A 257 7.96 -37.82 -24.12
N PRO A 258 8.63 -37.05 -23.24
CA PRO A 258 7.99 -35.95 -22.53
C PRO A 258 7.49 -34.90 -23.52
N THR A 259 6.36 -34.27 -23.21
CA THR A 259 5.82 -33.16 -24.02
C THR A 259 6.78 -31.97 -23.99
N GLU A 260 6.70 -31.05 -24.96
CA GLU A 260 7.55 -29.85 -24.92
C GLU A 260 7.19 -28.98 -23.71
N LEU A 261 5.94 -29.02 -23.23
CA LEU A 261 5.52 -28.38 -21.97
C LEU A 261 6.25 -28.96 -20.75
N GLU A 262 6.36 -30.29 -20.66
CA GLU A 262 7.11 -30.96 -19.57
C GLU A 262 8.61 -30.66 -19.64
N ARG A 263 9.18 -30.60 -20.85
CA ARG A 263 10.58 -30.21 -21.03
C ARG A 263 10.81 -28.75 -20.66
N PHE A 264 9.88 -27.86 -21.03
CA PHE A 264 9.93 -26.45 -20.67
C PHE A 264 9.91 -26.24 -19.16
N GLY A 265 9.07 -26.99 -18.42
CA GLY A 265 9.04 -26.94 -16.96
C GLY A 265 10.26 -27.53 -16.25
N LYS A 266 11.03 -28.38 -16.94
CA LYS A 266 12.32 -28.87 -16.42
C LYS A 266 13.47 -27.90 -16.69
N LEU A 267 13.38 -27.12 -17.76
CA LEU A 267 14.44 -26.21 -18.22
C LEU A 267 14.24 -24.76 -17.75
N HIS A 268 13.11 -24.46 -17.11
CA HIS A 268 12.76 -23.13 -16.61
C HIS A 268 12.11 -23.18 -15.24
N VAL A 269 12.46 -22.22 -14.38
CA VAL A 269 11.89 -22.06 -13.05
C VAL A 269 10.68 -21.13 -13.14
N TYR A 270 9.49 -21.71 -13.09
CA TYR A 270 8.22 -21.00 -13.00
C TYR A 270 7.32 -21.72 -11.99
N ASP A 271 6.44 -20.99 -11.31
CA ASP A 271 5.29 -21.60 -10.66
C ASP A 271 4.33 -22.19 -11.71
N ALA A 272 3.42 -23.07 -11.26
CA ALA A 272 2.58 -23.85 -12.17
C ALA A 272 1.70 -22.99 -13.10
N ASP A 273 1.27 -21.82 -12.63
CA ASP A 273 0.40 -20.92 -13.38
C ASP A 273 1.19 -20.09 -14.41
N SER A 274 2.35 -19.55 -14.00
CA SER A 274 3.27 -18.81 -14.86
C SER A 274 3.92 -19.69 -15.92
N LEU A 275 4.12 -20.98 -15.63
CA LEU A 275 4.69 -21.95 -16.57
C LEU A 275 3.84 -22.04 -17.84
N VAL A 276 2.52 -22.19 -17.67
CA VAL A 276 1.55 -22.39 -18.74
C VAL A 276 1.44 -21.15 -19.62
N GLU A 277 1.42 -19.97 -19.00
CA GLU A 277 1.39 -18.69 -19.72
C GLU A 277 2.65 -18.47 -20.55
N GLN A 278 3.82 -18.64 -19.94
CA GLN A 278 5.12 -18.41 -20.60
C GLN A 278 5.39 -19.43 -21.70
N PHE A 279 4.96 -20.68 -21.52
CA PHE A 279 5.02 -21.70 -22.56
C PHE A 279 4.13 -21.33 -23.74
N THR A 280 2.88 -20.93 -23.47
CA THR A 280 1.91 -20.55 -24.50
C THR A 280 2.44 -19.38 -25.35
N VAL A 281 2.98 -18.34 -24.70
CA VAL A 281 3.55 -17.17 -25.39
C VAL A 281 4.67 -17.56 -26.34
N ILE A 282 5.56 -18.47 -25.93
CA ILE A 282 6.69 -18.88 -26.76
C ILE A 282 6.25 -19.78 -27.91
N VAL A 283 5.34 -20.72 -27.66
CA VAL A 283 4.78 -21.57 -28.72
C VAL A 283 4.03 -20.74 -29.76
N GLU A 284 3.26 -19.75 -29.33
CA GLU A 284 2.53 -18.85 -30.24
C GLU A 284 3.47 -17.97 -31.06
N ALA A 285 4.58 -17.51 -30.47
CA ALA A 285 5.53 -16.62 -31.12
C ALA A 285 6.53 -17.35 -32.04
N ALA A 286 7.03 -18.53 -31.66
CA ALA A 286 8.12 -19.22 -32.34
C ALA A 286 7.72 -20.58 -32.96
N GLY A 287 6.60 -21.17 -32.54
CA GLY A 287 6.18 -22.51 -32.95
C GLY A 287 6.84 -23.64 -32.16
N VAL A 288 6.20 -24.81 -32.17
CA VAL A 288 6.64 -25.98 -31.38
C VAL A 288 7.95 -26.55 -31.94
N LYS A 289 8.12 -26.52 -33.27
CA LYS A 289 9.37 -26.96 -33.91
C LYS A 289 10.59 -26.19 -33.41
N ARG A 290 10.50 -24.86 -33.29
CA ARG A 290 11.61 -24.01 -32.85
C ARG A 290 11.88 -24.14 -31.35
N LEU A 291 10.81 -24.26 -30.55
CA LEU A 291 10.93 -24.53 -29.12
C LEU A 291 11.64 -25.87 -28.86
N ARG A 292 11.37 -26.89 -29.67
CA ARG A 292 12.07 -28.19 -29.59
C ARG A 292 13.57 -28.07 -29.88
N GLU A 293 13.95 -27.29 -30.90
CA GLU A 293 15.36 -27.00 -31.19
C GLU A 293 16.04 -26.30 -30.01
N TYR A 294 15.35 -25.32 -29.41
CA TYR A 294 15.80 -24.62 -28.21
C TYR A 294 16.01 -25.54 -27.01
N HIS A 295 15.06 -26.44 -26.73
CA HIS A 295 15.20 -27.42 -25.64
C HIS A 295 16.36 -28.39 -25.88
N ASN A 296 16.52 -28.89 -27.11
CA ASN A 296 17.64 -29.77 -27.46
C ASN A 296 19.00 -29.08 -27.25
N ASP A 297 19.12 -27.82 -27.67
CA ASP A 297 20.34 -27.04 -27.51
C ASP A 297 20.65 -26.75 -26.02
N LEU A 298 19.63 -26.44 -25.21
CA LEU A 298 19.81 -26.23 -23.77
C LEU A 298 20.16 -27.51 -23.02
N GLU A 299 19.46 -28.61 -23.28
CA GLU A 299 19.74 -29.91 -22.66
C GLU A 299 21.16 -30.39 -22.99
N GLY A 300 21.61 -30.16 -24.23
CA GLY A 300 22.97 -30.46 -24.68
C GLY A 300 24.07 -29.67 -23.94
N ILE A 301 23.79 -28.42 -23.57
CA ILE A 301 24.74 -27.54 -22.86
C ILE A 301 24.67 -27.76 -21.33
N PHE A 302 23.47 -27.78 -20.74
CA PHE A 302 23.31 -27.85 -19.29
C PHE A 302 23.49 -29.24 -18.70
N LYS A 303 23.20 -30.31 -19.46
CA LYS A 303 23.35 -31.72 -19.00
C LYS A 303 22.91 -31.90 -17.53
N LEU A 304 21.73 -31.39 -17.17
CA LEU A 304 21.31 -31.18 -15.77
C LEU A 304 21.44 -32.41 -14.85
N GLU A 305 21.38 -33.61 -15.42
CA GLU A 305 21.60 -34.88 -14.73
C GLU A 305 23.00 -34.99 -14.08
N SER A 306 24.02 -34.30 -14.60
CA SER A 306 25.36 -34.28 -14.01
C SER A 306 25.50 -33.36 -12.79
N PHE A 307 24.49 -32.54 -12.47
CA PHE A 307 24.54 -31.54 -11.41
C PHE A 307 23.79 -31.94 -10.13
N GLY A 308 23.00 -33.02 -10.13
CA GLY A 308 22.28 -33.49 -8.94
C GLY A 308 21.49 -32.36 -8.24
N ASP A 309 21.78 -32.12 -6.96
CA ASP A 309 21.12 -31.10 -6.13
C ASP A 309 21.42 -29.65 -6.56
N GLU A 310 22.47 -29.41 -7.36
CA GLU A 310 22.85 -28.08 -7.86
C GLU A 310 22.10 -27.66 -9.14
N ALA A 311 21.29 -28.53 -9.73
CA ALA A 311 20.55 -28.26 -10.97
C ALA A 311 19.63 -27.04 -10.86
N PHE A 312 19.00 -26.82 -9.70
CA PHE A 312 18.15 -25.65 -9.45
C PHE A 312 18.93 -24.34 -9.51
N SER A 313 20.17 -24.32 -8.97
CA SER A 313 21.04 -23.15 -8.98
C SER A 313 21.46 -22.76 -10.41
N VAL A 314 21.69 -23.75 -11.28
CA VAL A 314 21.97 -23.52 -12.71
C VAL A 314 20.77 -22.86 -13.40
N LEU A 315 19.56 -23.38 -13.17
CA LEU A 315 18.33 -22.88 -13.79
C LEU A 315 17.94 -21.48 -13.29
N SER A 316 18.13 -21.20 -12.00
CA SER A 316 17.90 -19.87 -11.42
C SER A 316 18.88 -18.84 -12.00
N ARG A 317 20.18 -19.17 -12.13
CA ARG A 317 21.16 -18.27 -12.75
C ARG A 317 20.93 -18.08 -14.24
N TRP A 318 20.42 -19.11 -14.92
CA TRP A 318 19.99 -19.00 -16.31
C TRP A 318 18.84 -18.02 -16.48
N GLN A 319 17.87 -18.06 -15.56
CA GLN A 319 16.75 -17.12 -15.51
C GLN A 319 17.20 -15.68 -15.33
N ASP A 320 18.03 -15.41 -14.32
CA ASP A 320 18.58 -14.07 -14.06
C ASP A 320 19.31 -13.52 -15.31
N PHE A 321 20.01 -14.40 -16.04
CA PHE A 321 20.77 -14.01 -17.22
C PHE A 321 19.87 -13.62 -18.41
N TYR A 322 18.91 -14.46 -18.80
CA TYR A 322 18.03 -14.09 -19.93
C TYR A 322 17.05 -12.96 -19.57
N GLN A 323 16.73 -12.76 -18.28
CA GLN A 323 15.94 -11.61 -17.82
C GLN A 323 16.76 -10.32 -17.68
N GLY A 324 18.09 -10.39 -17.83
CA GLY A 324 18.98 -9.23 -17.78
C GLY A 324 19.30 -8.74 -16.37
N GLU A 325 18.94 -9.53 -15.36
CA GLU A 325 19.15 -9.24 -13.94
C GLU A 325 20.58 -9.58 -13.49
N ALA A 326 21.26 -10.48 -14.21
CA ALA A 326 22.64 -10.86 -13.96
C ALA A 326 23.47 -10.98 -15.25
N SER A 327 24.79 -10.92 -15.12
CA SER A 327 25.72 -11.21 -16.21
C SER A 327 25.97 -12.73 -16.33
N ILE A 328 26.39 -13.17 -17.51
CA ILE A 328 26.70 -14.58 -17.78
C ILE A 328 27.82 -15.14 -16.88
N ALA A 329 28.64 -14.29 -16.26
CA ALA A 329 29.77 -14.69 -15.41
C ALA A 329 29.35 -15.56 -14.21
N GLY A 330 28.17 -15.29 -13.63
CA GLY A 330 27.62 -16.10 -12.54
C GLY A 330 27.25 -17.51 -13.00
N LEU A 331 26.67 -17.62 -14.19
CA LEU A 331 26.32 -18.90 -14.82
C LEU A 331 27.58 -19.67 -15.27
N GLU A 332 28.58 -18.97 -15.82
CA GLU A 332 29.87 -19.57 -16.19
C GLU A 332 30.61 -20.17 -15.00
N THR A 333 30.55 -19.54 -13.83
CA THR A 333 31.29 -20.00 -12.64
C THR A 333 30.77 -21.36 -12.16
N ILE A 334 29.45 -21.57 -12.21
CA ILE A 334 28.81 -22.83 -11.83
C ILE A 334 29.07 -23.90 -12.90
N LEU A 335 28.96 -23.54 -14.18
CA LEU A 335 29.17 -24.49 -15.29
C LEU A 335 30.64 -24.90 -15.48
N LYS A 336 31.62 -24.05 -15.11
CA LYS A 336 33.06 -24.37 -15.16
C LYS A 336 33.50 -25.44 -14.14
N GLY A 337 32.68 -25.76 -13.14
CA GLY A 337 32.98 -26.77 -12.12
C GLY A 337 33.01 -28.22 -12.62
N THR A 338 32.46 -28.51 -13.80
CA THR A 338 32.29 -29.90 -14.29
C THR A 338 32.73 -30.14 -15.75
N ALA A 339 32.73 -29.14 -16.64
CA ALA A 339 33.40 -29.19 -17.96
C ALA A 339 33.59 -27.76 -18.52
N GLY A 340 34.74 -27.46 -19.11
CA GLY A 340 35.03 -26.12 -19.63
C GLY A 340 34.13 -25.73 -20.80
N LEU A 341 33.22 -24.77 -20.58
CA LEU A 341 32.47 -24.11 -21.65
C LEU A 341 33.46 -23.49 -22.65
N ASN A 342 33.36 -23.87 -23.92
CA ASN A 342 34.15 -23.22 -24.97
C ASN A 342 33.48 -21.91 -25.42
N ALA A 343 34.21 -21.06 -26.17
CA ALA A 343 33.66 -19.79 -26.66
C ALA A 343 32.43 -19.97 -27.57
N GLY A 344 32.28 -21.14 -28.21
CA GLY A 344 31.12 -21.53 -28.99
C GLY A 344 29.88 -21.80 -28.12
N ASP A 345 30.03 -22.44 -26.97
CA ASP A 345 28.94 -22.71 -26.03
C ASP A 345 28.41 -21.41 -25.40
N ILE A 346 29.32 -20.49 -25.05
CA ILE A 346 28.96 -19.15 -24.55
C ILE A 346 28.19 -18.37 -25.62
N LYS A 347 28.66 -18.42 -26.88
CA LYS A 347 27.95 -17.81 -28.02
C LYS A 347 26.54 -18.37 -28.16
N LYS A 348 26.40 -19.70 -28.03
CA LYS A 348 25.13 -20.39 -28.14
C LYS A 348 24.20 -20.05 -26.98
N LEU A 349 24.68 -19.96 -25.74
CA LEU A 349 23.92 -19.53 -24.57
C LEU A 349 23.37 -18.11 -24.73
N ILE A 350 24.15 -17.17 -25.28
CA ILE A 350 23.67 -15.82 -25.56
C ILE A 350 22.52 -15.83 -26.59
N GLN A 351 22.64 -16.65 -27.64
CA GLN A 351 21.58 -16.82 -28.64
C GLN A 351 20.31 -17.43 -28.05
N LEU A 352 20.46 -18.44 -27.18
CA LEU A 352 19.34 -19.09 -26.50
C LEU A 352 18.66 -18.15 -25.49
N ALA A 353 19.45 -17.33 -24.77
CA ALA A 353 18.92 -16.34 -23.83
C ALA A 353 18.13 -15.25 -24.57
N HIS A 354 18.67 -14.78 -25.70
CA HIS A 354 17.98 -13.83 -26.57
C HIS A 354 16.68 -14.44 -27.12
N PHE A 355 16.70 -15.66 -27.65
CA PHE A 355 15.49 -16.34 -28.12
C PHE A 355 14.44 -16.52 -27.02
N LYS A 356 14.86 -16.88 -25.80
CA LYS A 356 13.95 -17.07 -24.67
C LYS A 356 13.24 -15.78 -24.28
N ARG A 357 13.95 -14.65 -24.32
CA ARG A 357 13.37 -13.32 -24.04
C ARG A 357 12.59 -12.75 -25.22
N PHE A 358 13.02 -13.06 -26.44
CA PHE A 358 12.47 -12.54 -27.70
C PHE A 358 12.21 -13.70 -28.69
N PRO A 359 11.13 -14.49 -28.49
CA PRO A 359 10.84 -15.64 -29.33
C PRO A 359 10.38 -15.22 -30.74
N THR A 360 11.00 -15.78 -31.78
CA THR A 360 10.68 -15.52 -33.20
C THR A 360 10.70 -16.80 -34.05
N LYS A 361 9.91 -16.83 -35.14
CA LYS A 361 9.88 -17.96 -36.12
C LYS A 361 11.10 -17.99 -37.05
N GLU A 362 11.62 -16.82 -37.42
CA GLU A 362 12.81 -16.70 -38.25
C GLU A 362 14.06 -16.75 -37.37
N GLY A 363 14.97 -17.69 -37.65
CA GLY A 363 16.23 -17.78 -36.93
C GLY A 363 17.08 -16.53 -37.14
N LEU A 364 17.78 -16.08 -36.09
CA LEU A 364 18.64 -14.89 -36.11
C LEU A 364 19.89 -15.10 -36.98
N SER A 365 19.74 -15.10 -38.31
CA SER A 365 20.86 -15.04 -39.22
C SER A 365 21.33 -13.59 -39.36
N GLY A 366 22.33 -13.19 -38.57
CA GLY A 366 23.09 -11.95 -38.81
C GLY A 366 23.31 -11.02 -37.60
N MET A 367 22.70 -11.28 -36.44
CA MET A 367 22.88 -10.42 -35.26
C MET A 367 24.20 -10.71 -34.53
N SER A 368 24.96 -9.66 -34.16
CA SER A 368 26.21 -9.80 -33.40
C SER A 368 25.95 -10.12 -31.91
N GLN A 369 26.92 -10.75 -31.23
CA GLN A 369 26.84 -11.05 -29.79
C GLN A 369 26.63 -9.79 -28.93
N GLU A 370 27.28 -8.70 -29.29
CA GLU A 370 27.19 -7.42 -28.58
C GLU A 370 25.79 -6.82 -28.65
N THR A 371 25.13 -6.93 -29.80
CA THR A 371 23.74 -6.47 -29.97
C THR A 371 22.78 -7.31 -29.14
N MET A 372 22.94 -8.65 -29.14
CA MET A 372 22.11 -9.54 -28.31
C MET A 372 22.28 -9.25 -26.82
N LEU A 373 23.52 -9.04 -26.34
CA LEU A 373 23.78 -8.69 -24.94
C LEU A 373 23.24 -7.30 -24.57
N ARG A 374 23.24 -6.34 -25.50
CA ARG A 374 22.65 -5.01 -25.27
C ARG A 374 21.13 -5.12 -25.11
N ALA A 375 20.46 -5.92 -25.95
CA ALA A 375 19.02 -6.16 -25.87
C ALA A 375 18.61 -6.90 -24.58
N LEU A 376 19.45 -7.82 -24.10
CA LEU A 376 19.24 -8.48 -22.81
C LEU A 376 19.43 -7.53 -21.60
N ARG A 377 20.13 -6.41 -21.74
CA ARG A 377 20.35 -5.44 -20.64
C ARG A 377 19.26 -4.37 -20.54
N THR A 378 18.48 -4.16 -21.59
CA THR A 378 17.35 -3.24 -21.58
C THR A 378 16.16 -3.89 -20.88
N VAL A 379 15.88 -3.47 -19.64
CA VAL A 379 14.69 -3.87 -18.89
C VAL A 379 13.48 -3.12 -19.45
N PRO A 380 12.43 -3.79 -19.98
CA PRO A 380 11.14 -3.18 -20.21
C PRO A 380 10.46 -3.05 -18.85
N GLY A 381 10.67 -1.91 -18.20
CA GLY A 381 9.99 -1.56 -16.97
C GLY A 381 8.67 -0.88 -17.31
N ALA A 382 7.56 -1.62 -17.18
CA ALA A 382 6.36 -1.02 -16.64
C ALA A 382 6.79 -0.25 -15.38
N GLN A 383 6.42 1.03 -15.31
CA GLN A 383 6.35 1.75 -14.05
C GLN A 383 5.26 1.09 -13.19
N LYS A 384 5.50 -0.13 -12.72
CA LYS A 384 5.12 -0.46 -11.37
C LYS A 384 5.92 0.52 -10.52
N LYS A 385 5.23 1.50 -9.94
CA LYS A 385 5.62 2.08 -8.65
C LYS A 385 5.65 0.97 -7.59
N SER A 386 6.46 -0.07 -7.78
CA SER A 386 7.11 -0.72 -6.66
C SER A 386 8.24 0.22 -6.34
N SER A 387 8.10 0.96 -5.25
CA SER A 387 9.20 1.61 -4.59
C SER A 387 10.30 0.56 -4.39
N ASN A 388 11.25 0.50 -5.32
CA ASN A 388 12.50 -0.21 -5.11
C ASN A 388 13.30 0.64 -4.11
N VAL A 389 12.86 0.60 -2.85
CA VAL A 389 13.59 1.13 -1.73
C VAL A 389 14.79 0.20 -1.57
N LYS A 390 15.93 0.56 -2.18
CA LYS A 390 17.22 0.15 -1.62
C LYS A 390 17.34 0.82 -0.26
N ARG A 391 16.66 0.27 0.74
CA ARG A 391 16.94 0.57 2.13
C ARG A 391 18.36 0.09 2.33
N THR A 392 19.19 0.99 2.82
CA THR A 392 20.61 0.68 2.92
C THR A 392 20.72 -0.38 4.02
N GLU A 393 21.24 -1.55 3.67
CA GLU A 393 21.28 -2.78 4.49
C GLU A 393 21.66 -2.55 5.97
N TRP A 394 22.50 -1.55 6.23
CA TRP A 394 22.91 -1.16 7.59
C TRP A 394 21.80 -0.49 8.42
N SER A 395 20.84 0.21 7.80
CA SER A 395 19.65 0.73 8.48
C SER A 395 18.84 -0.38 9.12
N ASP A 396 18.77 -1.52 8.43
CA ASP A 396 17.97 -2.67 8.82
C ASP A 396 18.66 -3.43 9.94
N ASN A 397 19.99 -3.52 9.87
CA ASN A 397 20.82 -4.07 10.94
C ASN A 397 20.68 -3.27 12.25
N ILE A 398 20.74 -1.93 12.20
CA ILE A 398 20.56 -1.10 13.40
C ILE A 398 19.14 -1.25 13.96
N ALA A 399 18.11 -1.19 13.10
CA ALA A 399 16.72 -1.35 13.53
C ALA A 399 16.48 -2.70 14.22
N ARG A 400 17.10 -3.76 13.72
CA ARG A 400 17.07 -5.10 14.34
C ARG A 400 17.75 -5.15 15.70
N VAL A 401 18.90 -4.50 15.86
CA VAL A 401 19.56 -4.38 17.17
C VAL A 401 18.67 -3.62 18.15
N CYS A 402 18.12 -2.47 17.75
CA CYS A 402 17.17 -1.70 18.57
C CYS A 402 15.95 -2.53 19.02
N PHE A 403 15.45 -3.40 18.15
CA PHE A 403 14.30 -4.26 18.46
C PHE A 403 14.63 -5.32 19.53
N GLY A 404 15.89 -5.76 19.58
CA GLY A 404 16.42 -6.74 20.55
C GLY A 404 16.80 -6.17 21.91
N GLU A 405 16.76 -4.85 22.12
CA GLU A 405 17.04 -4.22 23.41
C GLU A 405 16.11 -4.74 24.53
N PRO A 406 16.46 -4.57 25.82
CA PRO A 406 15.55 -4.89 26.93
C PRO A 406 14.21 -4.13 26.83
N TYR A 407 13.13 -4.76 27.32
CA TYR A 407 11.80 -4.12 27.34
C TYR A 407 11.65 -3.31 28.63
N ARG A 408 11.44 -1.99 28.50
CA ARG A 408 11.29 -1.05 29.62
C ARG A 408 9.85 -1.01 30.12
N ASP A 409 9.66 -0.67 31.40
CA ASP A 409 8.35 -0.56 32.07
C ASP A 409 7.46 -1.80 31.91
N TYR A 410 8.10 -2.98 31.85
CA TYR A 410 7.44 -4.27 31.69
C TYR A 410 6.24 -4.44 32.64
N ASP A 411 6.43 -4.21 33.94
CA ASP A 411 5.41 -4.42 34.97
C ASP A 411 4.17 -3.53 34.80
N ARG A 412 4.33 -2.36 34.18
CA ARG A 412 3.24 -1.40 33.94
C ARG A 412 2.49 -1.66 32.64
N ILE A 413 3.07 -2.41 31.69
CA ILE A 413 2.51 -2.57 30.34
C ILE A 413 2.06 -4.00 30.08
N ALA A 414 2.94 -4.99 30.23
CA ALA A 414 2.67 -6.34 29.79
C ALA A 414 1.67 -7.09 30.69
N PRO A 415 1.82 -7.12 32.04
CA PRO A 415 0.86 -7.79 32.91
C PRO A 415 -0.57 -7.22 32.82
N PRO A 416 -0.80 -5.89 32.84
CA PRO A 416 -2.15 -5.34 32.68
C PRO A 416 -2.77 -5.71 31.33
N THR A 417 -1.99 -5.61 30.23
CA THR A 417 -2.47 -6.01 28.89
C THR A 417 -2.87 -7.47 28.86
N LEU A 418 -2.05 -8.35 29.43
CA LEU A 418 -2.34 -9.78 29.50
C LEU A 418 -3.59 -10.08 30.32
N GLN A 419 -3.80 -9.33 31.42
CA GLN A 419 -4.99 -9.47 32.25
C GLN A 419 -6.25 -9.09 31.47
N THR A 420 -6.26 -7.96 30.76
CA THR A 420 -7.36 -7.56 29.88
C THR A 420 -7.67 -8.63 28.83
N LEU A 421 -6.65 -9.21 28.19
CA LEU A 421 -6.84 -10.27 27.19
C LEU A 421 -7.40 -11.56 27.80
N ARG A 422 -7.00 -11.91 29.03
CA ARG A 422 -7.57 -13.04 29.78
C ARG A 422 -9.04 -12.80 30.08
N ASP A 423 -9.38 -11.60 30.53
CA ASP A 423 -10.76 -11.24 30.85
C ASP A 423 -11.64 -11.30 29.60
N TYR A 424 -11.19 -10.76 28.46
CA TYR A 424 -11.92 -10.85 27.19
C TYR A 424 -12.11 -12.30 26.72
N ALA A 425 -11.07 -13.15 26.84
CA ALA A 425 -11.18 -14.57 26.48
C ALA A 425 -12.24 -15.30 27.31
N THR A 426 -12.39 -14.96 28.60
CA THR A 426 -13.43 -15.53 29.47
C THR A 426 -14.83 -14.99 29.18
N GLN A 427 -14.93 -13.75 28.69
CA GLN A 427 -16.19 -13.08 28.36
C GLN A 427 -16.73 -13.48 26.97
N TRP A 428 -15.92 -14.08 26.11
CA TRP A 428 -16.34 -14.50 24.77
C TRP A 428 -17.62 -15.35 24.78
N ARG A 429 -18.66 -14.82 24.09
CA ARG A 429 -19.95 -15.47 23.83
C ARG A 429 -20.40 -15.15 22.40
N PRO A 430 -20.54 -16.13 21.48
CA PRO A 430 -20.98 -15.91 20.09
C PRO A 430 -22.33 -15.20 19.95
N ALA A 431 -23.22 -15.32 20.95
CA ALA A 431 -24.52 -14.67 20.96
C ALA A 431 -24.46 -13.18 21.34
N GLN A 432 -23.40 -12.74 22.02
CA GLN A 432 -23.24 -11.35 22.48
C GLN A 432 -22.21 -10.63 21.62
N HIS A 433 -21.05 -11.26 21.43
CA HIS A 433 -19.90 -10.68 20.77
C HIS A 433 -19.81 -11.15 19.32
N LYS A 434 -19.42 -10.25 18.41
CA LYS A 434 -19.27 -10.52 16.98
C LYS A 434 -18.14 -11.51 16.66
N VAL A 435 -17.01 -11.39 17.35
CA VAL A 435 -15.78 -12.16 17.09
C VAL A 435 -14.90 -12.26 18.35
N PRO A 436 -14.17 -13.38 18.60
CA PRO A 436 -13.29 -13.51 19.77
C PRO A 436 -11.93 -12.83 19.55
N CYS A 437 -11.93 -11.55 19.20
CA CYS A 437 -10.70 -10.79 19.04
C CYS A 437 -10.83 -9.31 19.43
N THR A 438 -9.69 -8.67 19.64
CA THR A 438 -9.58 -7.22 19.84
C THR A 438 -8.41 -6.65 19.02
N SER A 439 -8.35 -5.33 18.90
CA SER A 439 -7.27 -4.61 18.24
C SER A 439 -6.31 -4.00 19.25
N ILE A 440 -4.99 -4.10 18.99
CA ILE A 440 -3.98 -3.24 19.62
C ILE A 440 -3.69 -2.09 18.66
N VAL A 441 -4.04 -0.87 19.07
CA VAL A 441 -4.00 0.32 18.22
C VAL A 441 -2.93 1.27 18.73
N GLY A 442 -2.07 1.76 17.84
CA GLY A 442 -1.06 2.75 18.20
C GLY A 442 -0.11 3.04 17.06
N PRO A 443 0.69 4.11 17.15
CA PRO A 443 1.54 4.51 16.05
C PRO A 443 2.67 3.52 15.82
N THR A 444 3.29 3.62 14.64
CA THR A 444 4.55 2.93 14.37
C THR A 444 5.60 3.30 15.42
N PHE A 445 6.41 2.33 15.83
CA PHE A 445 7.46 2.49 16.85
C PHE A 445 7.01 2.75 18.30
N SER A 446 5.71 2.70 18.59
CA SER A 446 5.21 2.66 19.98
C SER A 446 5.50 1.33 20.72
N GLY A 447 6.03 0.32 20.03
CA GLY A 447 6.41 -0.94 20.67
C GLY A 447 5.29 -2.00 20.73
N LYS A 448 4.20 -1.85 19.97
CA LYS A 448 3.10 -2.85 19.87
C LYS A 448 3.60 -4.27 19.58
N SER A 449 4.41 -4.46 18.54
CA SER A 449 4.93 -5.78 18.18
C SER A 449 5.85 -6.34 19.28
N ARG A 450 6.63 -5.48 19.96
CA ARG A 450 7.44 -5.88 21.12
C ARG A 450 6.58 -6.28 22.32
N LEU A 451 5.47 -5.59 22.56
CA LEU A 451 4.49 -5.97 23.59
C LEU A 451 3.95 -7.37 23.31
N ILE A 452 3.50 -7.65 22.09
CA ILE A 452 3.01 -8.99 21.70
C ILE A 452 4.09 -10.05 21.93
N LEU A 453 5.34 -9.78 21.52
CA LEU A 453 6.44 -10.71 21.76
C LEU A 453 6.72 -10.91 23.25
N LYS A 454 6.53 -9.89 24.10
CA LYS A 454 6.65 -10.04 25.56
C LYS A 454 5.54 -10.89 26.17
N LEU A 455 4.33 -10.88 25.60
CA LEU A 455 3.25 -11.76 26.03
C LEU A 455 3.58 -13.25 25.79
N THR A 456 4.46 -13.57 24.85
CA THR A 456 4.89 -14.96 24.55
C THR A 456 5.59 -15.65 25.74
N GLU A 457 6.11 -14.88 26.70
CA GLU A 457 6.71 -15.40 27.93
C GLU A 457 5.64 -15.96 28.89
N HIS A 458 4.37 -15.59 28.69
CA HIS A 458 3.26 -15.89 29.62
C HIS A 458 2.09 -16.65 29.01
N VAL A 459 1.97 -16.68 27.68
CA VAL A 459 0.90 -17.40 26.98
C VAL A 459 1.42 -17.93 25.65
N CYS A 460 0.85 -19.01 25.13
CA CYS A 460 1.20 -19.50 23.80
C CYS A 460 0.71 -18.49 22.76
N VAL A 461 1.62 -17.86 22.03
CA VAL A 461 1.27 -16.90 20.97
C VAL A 461 1.60 -17.51 19.61
N VAL A 462 0.62 -17.57 18.72
CA VAL A 462 0.86 -17.77 17.28
C VAL A 462 1.03 -16.39 16.67
N TYR A 463 2.28 -16.00 16.43
CA TYR A 463 2.63 -14.70 15.90
C TYR A 463 2.72 -14.71 14.38
N ILE A 464 1.98 -13.83 13.70
CA ILE A 464 1.96 -13.73 12.24
C ILE A 464 2.10 -12.27 11.83
N CYS A 465 3.23 -11.91 11.24
CA CYS A 465 3.47 -10.58 10.68
C CYS A 465 3.15 -10.60 9.17
N VAL A 466 2.11 -9.87 8.74
CA VAL A 466 1.65 -9.86 7.34
C VAL A 466 2.27 -8.75 6.47
N GLN A 467 3.36 -8.11 6.93
CA GLN A 467 4.11 -7.09 6.18
C GLN A 467 4.44 -7.50 4.74
N PRO A 468 4.53 -6.58 3.76
CA PRO A 468 4.84 -6.94 2.37
C PRO A 468 6.15 -7.73 2.21
N PRO A 469 6.29 -8.63 1.20
CA PRO A 469 7.46 -9.50 1.02
C PRO A 469 8.82 -8.79 0.92
N LYS A 470 8.83 -7.52 0.49
CA LYS A 470 10.04 -6.69 0.37
C LYS A 470 10.29 -5.78 1.59
N SER A 471 9.44 -5.87 2.62
CA SER A 471 9.63 -5.09 3.85
C SER A 471 10.85 -5.59 4.61
N THR A 472 11.67 -4.66 5.08
CA THR A 472 12.78 -4.94 6.01
C THR A 472 12.52 -4.35 7.39
N ASP A 473 11.30 -3.86 7.63
CA ASP A 473 10.87 -3.43 8.96
C ASP A 473 10.84 -4.61 9.95
N GLN A 474 10.93 -4.27 11.24
CA GLN A 474 10.95 -5.24 12.31
C GLN A 474 9.59 -5.25 13.04
N PRO A 475 9.04 -6.45 13.34
CA PRO A 475 9.58 -7.78 13.03
C PRO A 475 9.35 -8.21 11.57
N PRO A 476 10.16 -9.15 11.03
CA PRO A 476 10.09 -9.55 9.63
C PRO A 476 8.75 -10.23 9.27
N ARG A 477 8.39 -10.19 7.98
CA ARG A 477 7.21 -10.91 7.45
C ARG A 477 7.31 -12.41 7.78
N SER A 478 6.22 -12.97 8.28
CA SER A 478 6.13 -14.41 8.54
C SER A 478 5.93 -15.20 7.24
N GLN A 479 6.53 -16.37 7.09
CA GLN A 479 6.34 -17.27 5.93
C GLN A 479 4.91 -17.82 5.82
N ILE A 480 4.16 -17.80 6.92
CA ILE A 480 2.74 -18.14 6.92
C ILE A 480 1.87 -16.98 6.42
N ALA A 481 2.41 -15.76 6.30
CA ALA A 481 1.66 -14.60 5.82
C ALA A 481 1.16 -14.76 4.38
N ASP A 482 1.83 -15.55 3.54
CA ASP A 482 1.36 -15.84 2.18
C ASP A 482 0.09 -16.71 2.18
N LEU A 483 -0.18 -17.43 3.27
CA LEU A 483 -1.45 -18.12 3.48
C LEU A 483 -2.51 -17.19 4.06
N MET A 484 -2.12 -16.13 4.77
CA MET A 484 -3.06 -15.10 5.24
C MET A 484 -3.48 -14.16 4.12
N LEU A 485 -2.59 -13.87 3.16
CA LEU A 485 -2.82 -13.01 2.00
C LEU A 485 -2.54 -13.80 0.70
N PRO A 486 -3.42 -14.75 0.30
CA PRO A 486 -3.27 -15.45 -0.97
C PRO A 486 -3.40 -14.49 -2.17
N ALA A 487 -2.71 -14.80 -3.26
CA ALA A 487 -2.71 -13.98 -4.47
C ALA A 487 -4.13 -13.81 -5.04
N THR A 488 -4.52 -12.57 -5.35
CA THR A 488 -5.86 -12.17 -5.83
C THR A 488 -6.28 -12.82 -7.16
N GLY A 489 -5.34 -13.38 -7.93
CA GLY A 489 -5.64 -14.14 -9.14
C GLY A 489 -6.23 -15.54 -8.90
N LEU A 490 -6.14 -16.05 -7.66
CA LEU A 490 -6.70 -17.34 -7.28
C LEU A 490 -8.18 -17.15 -6.89
N LYS A 491 -9.12 -17.78 -7.62
CA LYS A 491 -10.54 -17.84 -7.23
C LYS A 491 -10.73 -18.79 -6.04
N LEU A 492 -10.25 -18.39 -4.86
CA LEU A 492 -10.38 -19.15 -3.61
C LEU A 492 -11.65 -18.75 -2.87
N ASP A 493 -12.36 -19.74 -2.34
CA ASP A 493 -13.32 -19.51 -1.26
C ASP A 493 -12.53 -19.17 0.01
N MET A 494 -12.58 -17.91 0.42
CA MET A 494 -11.81 -17.39 1.55
C MET A 494 -12.29 -17.92 2.89
N ASP A 495 -13.58 -18.21 3.07
CA ASP A 495 -14.10 -18.81 4.31
C ASP A 495 -13.61 -20.25 4.45
N ALA A 496 -13.67 -21.05 3.37
CA ALA A 496 -13.14 -22.40 3.35
C ALA A 496 -11.62 -22.42 3.57
N HIS A 497 -10.90 -21.50 2.94
CA HIS A 497 -9.45 -21.34 3.08
C HIS A 497 -9.05 -21.00 4.51
N TYR A 498 -9.64 -19.97 5.12
CA TYR A 498 -9.34 -19.59 6.51
C TYR A 498 -9.78 -20.65 7.52
N THR A 499 -10.89 -21.36 7.27
CA THR A 499 -11.29 -22.52 8.08
C THR A 499 -10.21 -23.61 8.05
N CYS A 500 -9.68 -23.94 6.87
CA CYS A 500 -8.62 -24.92 6.71
C CYS A 500 -7.31 -24.45 7.38
N LEU A 501 -6.94 -23.18 7.20
CA LEU A 501 -5.74 -22.58 7.77
C LEU A 501 -5.77 -22.59 9.31
N LEU A 502 -6.85 -22.09 9.93
CA LEU A 502 -6.98 -22.06 11.39
C LEU A 502 -7.04 -23.49 11.98
N THR A 503 -7.73 -24.42 11.32
CA THR A 503 -7.75 -25.83 11.72
C THR A 503 -6.34 -26.42 11.69
N ALA A 504 -5.55 -26.12 10.66
CA ALA A 504 -4.18 -26.58 10.54
C ALA A 504 -3.27 -25.97 11.62
N ILE A 505 -3.40 -24.67 11.90
CA ILE A 505 -2.68 -23.98 12.98
C ILE A 505 -2.97 -24.65 14.32
N PHE A 506 -4.24 -24.85 14.67
CA PHE A 506 -4.62 -25.49 15.94
C PHE A 506 -4.09 -26.90 16.05
N ARG A 507 -4.18 -27.72 14.99
CA ARG A 507 -3.60 -29.08 15.00
C ARG A 507 -2.08 -29.09 15.15
N VAL A 508 -1.37 -28.13 14.54
CA VAL A 508 0.08 -28.01 14.72
C VAL A 508 0.42 -27.64 16.17
N VAL A 509 -0.31 -26.69 16.77
CA VAL A 509 -0.19 -26.35 18.20
C VAL A 509 -0.44 -27.59 19.06
N THR A 510 -1.55 -28.31 18.86
CA THR A 510 -1.86 -29.56 19.56
C THR A 510 -0.73 -30.57 19.46
N SER A 511 -0.23 -30.81 18.25
CA SER A 511 0.86 -31.78 18.01
C SER A 511 2.19 -31.36 18.67
N PHE A 512 2.38 -30.06 18.87
CA PHE A 512 3.56 -29.51 19.51
C PHE A 512 3.51 -29.74 21.02
N PHE A 513 2.41 -29.36 21.68
CA PHE A 513 2.29 -29.43 23.13
C PHE A 513 1.98 -30.84 23.64
N SER A 514 1.34 -31.70 22.84
CA SER A 514 0.99 -33.07 23.25
C SER A 514 2.18 -34.04 23.32
N ARG A 515 3.42 -33.60 23.05
CA ARG A 515 4.59 -34.48 23.09
C ARG A 515 4.95 -34.84 24.54
N PRO A 516 5.10 -36.13 24.91
CA PRO A 516 5.31 -36.53 26.31
C PRO A 516 6.51 -35.84 26.98
N HIS A 517 7.63 -35.69 26.28
CA HIS A 517 8.84 -35.03 26.79
C HIS A 517 8.67 -33.51 27.01
N ARG A 518 7.63 -32.89 26.45
CA ARG A 518 7.30 -31.47 26.68
C ARG A 518 6.28 -31.31 27.79
N GLN A 519 5.26 -32.16 27.84
CA GLN A 519 4.28 -32.17 28.93
C GLN A 519 4.91 -32.43 30.30
N ALA A 520 6.05 -33.13 30.35
CA ALA A 520 6.82 -33.34 31.56
C ALA A 520 7.58 -32.08 32.06
N LYS A 521 7.68 -31.02 31.26
CA LYS A 521 8.42 -29.79 31.58
C LYS A 521 7.48 -28.71 32.14
N PRO A 522 7.98 -27.75 32.94
CA PRO A 522 7.20 -26.58 33.34
C PRO A 522 6.68 -25.80 32.12
N ILE A 523 5.49 -25.18 32.25
CA ILE A 523 4.85 -24.42 31.16
C ILE A 523 5.77 -23.34 30.57
N VAL A 524 6.57 -22.66 31.39
CA VAL A 524 7.56 -21.65 30.95
C VAL A 524 8.58 -22.24 29.96
N GLU A 525 9.09 -23.44 30.23
CA GLU A 525 10.01 -24.12 29.31
C GLU A 525 9.31 -24.59 28.02
N GLN A 526 8.03 -24.95 28.11
CA GLN A 526 7.23 -25.32 26.95
C GLN A 526 7.01 -24.11 26.04
N LEU A 527 6.69 -22.94 26.63
CA LEU A 527 6.52 -21.67 25.91
C LEU A 527 7.83 -21.21 25.28
N ASP A 528 8.96 -21.29 25.98
CA ASP A 528 10.28 -21.00 25.41
C ASP A 528 10.59 -21.88 24.19
N ALA A 529 10.28 -23.18 24.29
CA ALA A 529 10.47 -24.10 23.17
C ALA A 529 9.53 -23.77 22.00
N TRP A 530 8.29 -23.35 22.29
CA TRP A 530 7.34 -22.88 21.29
C TRP A 530 7.86 -21.64 20.59
N ASN A 531 8.32 -20.63 21.34
CA ASN A 531 8.83 -19.37 20.81
C ASN A 531 10.01 -19.59 19.86
N ARG A 532 10.92 -20.53 20.17
CA ARG A 532 12.02 -20.91 19.25
C ARG A 532 11.55 -21.62 17.98
N TYR A 533 10.38 -22.24 18.01
CA TYR A 533 9.80 -23.00 16.89
C TYR A 533 8.89 -22.15 15.99
N SER A 534 8.15 -21.19 16.56
CA SER A 534 7.09 -20.44 15.88
C SER A 534 7.44 -19.01 15.54
N LEU A 535 8.37 -18.35 16.26
CA LEU A 535 8.66 -16.94 16.03
C LEU A 535 9.50 -16.72 14.75
N PRO A 536 9.23 -15.63 14.01
CA PRO A 536 10.06 -15.22 12.88
C PRO A 536 11.47 -14.81 13.35
N SER A 537 12.45 -15.67 13.12
CA SER A 537 13.87 -15.31 13.13
C SER A 537 14.48 -15.71 11.78
N ASP A 538 15.63 -15.15 11.42
CA ASP A 538 16.28 -15.30 10.10
C ASP A 538 16.31 -16.73 9.52
N ASN A 539 16.16 -17.78 10.33
CA ASN A 539 16.12 -19.18 9.89
C ASN A 539 15.01 -20.07 10.49
N ASN A 540 14.26 -19.65 11.53
CA ASN A 540 13.37 -20.58 12.27
C ASN A 540 11.92 -20.63 11.78
N ASP A 541 11.44 -19.56 11.12
CA ASP A 541 10.05 -19.44 10.65
C ASP A 541 9.63 -20.54 9.64
N VAL A 542 10.63 -21.13 8.96
CA VAL A 542 10.44 -22.22 7.99
C VAL A 542 9.72 -23.42 8.61
N ARG A 543 9.99 -23.75 9.89
CA ARG A 543 9.50 -25.02 10.46
C ARG A 543 8.01 -24.99 10.74
N PHE A 544 7.54 -23.97 11.46
CA PHE A 544 6.12 -23.82 11.79
C PHE A 544 5.27 -23.66 10.51
N SER A 545 5.66 -22.76 9.60
CA SER A 545 4.96 -22.55 8.33
C SER A 545 4.87 -23.84 7.49
N ARG A 546 5.97 -24.59 7.38
CA ARG A 546 5.99 -25.88 6.66
C ARG A 546 5.05 -26.91 7.29
N ASP A 547 5.03 -27.02 8.62
CA ASP A 547 4.18 -27.97 9.32
C ASP A 547 2.69 -27.61 9.17
N VAL A 548 2.35 -26.32 9.15
CA VAL A 548 0.99 -25.84 8.83
C VAL A 548 0.60 -26.18 7.40
N ARG A 549 1.44 -25.85 6.40
CA ARG A 549 1.18 -26.18 4.97
C ARG A 549 0.98 -27.67 4.77
N LYS A 550 1.83 -28.50 5.38
CA LYS A 550 1.71 -29.97 5.35
C LYS A 550 0.39 -30.44 5.97
N THR A 551 -0.05 -29.80 7.04
CA THR A 551 -1.32 -30.12 7.70
C THR A 551 -2.52 -29.70 6.86
N MET A 552 -2.49 -28.53 6.21
CA MET A 552 -3.52 -28.11 5.26
C MET A 552 -3.65 -29.08 4.07
N MET A 553 -2.54 -29.52 3.49
CA MET A 553 -2.55 -30.53 2.40
C MET A 553 -3.19 -31.85 2.83
N LYS A 554 -2.96 -32.28 4.08
CA LYS A 554 -3.62 -33.48 4.64
C LYS A 554 -5.10 -33.29 4.92
N LEU A 555 -5.52 -32.07 5.27
CA LEU A 555 -6.93 -31.75 5.50
C LEU A 555 -7.73 -31.75 4.19
N ALA A 556 -7.11 -31.29 3.10
CA ALA A 556 -7.70 -31.26 1.76
C ALA A 556 -8.01 -32.66 1.20
N THR A 557 -7.24 -33.69 1.58
CA THR A 557 -7.46 -35.07 1.12
C THR A 557 -8.53 -35.84 1.90
N GLN A 558 -9.06 -35.27 2.99
CA GLN A 558 -10.06 -35.91 3.85
C GLN A 558 -11.45 -35.29 3.59
N SER A 559 -12.29 -35.95 2.78
CA SER A 559 -13.54 -35.39 2.22
C SER A 559 -14.84 -35.64 3.05
N THR A 560 -14.77 -36.20 4.26
CA THR A 560 -15.96 -36.83 4.88
C THR A 560 -16.67 -36.06 6.01
N ARG A 561 -16.18 -34.89 6.48
CA ARG A 561 -16.82 -34.10 7.57
C ARG A 561 -16.95 -32.61 7.26
N SER A 562 -17.99 -31.97 7.80
CA SER A 562 -18.20 -30.51 7.76
C SER A 562 -16.93 -29.75 8.23
N PRO A 563 -16.43 -28.76 7.46
CA PRO A 563 -15.23 -27.98 7.80
C PRO A 563 -15.28 -27.31 9.17
N THR A 564 -16.42 -26.72 9.54
CA THR A 564 -16.60 -25.99 10.81
C THR A 564 -16.49 -26.91 12.03
N ASN A 565 -17.00 -28.14 11.93
CA ASN A 565 -16.88 -29.12 13.02
C ASN A 565 -15.41 -29.49 13.26
N ARG A 566 -14.59 -29.59 12.21
CA ARG A 566 -13.15 -29.88 12.36
C ARG A 566 -12.41 -28.75 13.04
N LEU A 567 -12.78 -27.50 12.77
CA LEU A 567 -12.20 -26.35 13.45
C LEU A 567 -12.54 -26.36 14.94
N CYS A 568 -13.80 -26.65 15.30
CA CYS A 568 -14.24 -26.77 16.68
C CYS A 568 -13.51 -27.90 17.43
N GLU A 569 -13.41 -29.08 16.82
CA GLU A 569 -12.64 -30.22 17.35
C GLU A 569 -11.16 -29.83 17.55
N ALA A 570 -10.54 -29.20 16.55
CA ALA A 570 -9.14 -28.78 16.64
C ALA A 570 -8.91 -27.73 17.74
N ALA A 571 -9.85 -26.80 17.95
CA ALA A 571 -9.79 -25.81 19.03
C ALA A 571 -9.88 -26.48 20.41
N GLN A 572 -10.77 -27.47 20.56
CA GLN A 572 -10.90 -28.26 21.80
C GLN A 572 -9.63 -29.07 22.10
N GLU A 573 -9.10 -29.78 21.12
CA GLU A 573 -7.85 -30.54 21.26
C GLU A 573 -6.67 -29.61 21.61
N MET A 574 -6.59 -28.44 20.97
CA MET A 574 -5.58 -27.43 21.26
C MET A 574 -5.67 -26.97 22.72
N ASN A 575 -6.86 -26.62 23.19
CA ASN A 575 -7.10 -26.19 24.56
C ASN A 575 -6.68 -27.26 25.57
N LEU A 576 -6.97 -28.54 25.30
CA LEU A 576 -6.59 -29.66 26.17
C LEU A 576 -5.08 -29.93 26.16
N SER A 577 -4.40 -29.65 25.05
CA SER A 577 -2.96 -29.93 24.90
C SER A 577 -2.06 -28.98 25.71
N ILE A 578 -2.51 -27.74 25.96
CA ILE A 578 -1.74 -26.71 26.67
C ILE A 578 -2.09 -26.76 28.17
N GLN A 579 -1.08 -26.95 29.01
CA GLN A 579 -1.21 -26.93 30.48
C GLN A 579 -1.51 -25.51 30.99
N GLY A 580 -2.29 -25.40 32.07
CA GLY A 580 -2.63 -24.11 32.68
C GLY A 580 -1.46 -23.55 33.51
N MET A 581 -1.34 -22.22 33.60
CA MET A 581 -0.28 -21.60 34.42
C MET A 581 -0.48 -21.77 35.94
N ASN A 582 -1.67 -22.16 36.40
CA ASN A 582 -2.05 -22.23 37.82
C ASN A 582 -2.06 -23.66 38.40
N ASP A 583 -1.30 -24.59 37.83
CA ASP A 583 -1.26 -25.99 38.28
C ASP A 583 -0.63 -26.17 39.68
N LYS A 584 -0.20 -25.08 40.35
CA LYS A 584 0.26 -25.09 41.75
C LYS A 584 -0.83 -24.83 42.80
N GLU A 585 -2.03 -24.34 42.42
CA GLU A 585 -3.13 -24.04 43.37
C GLU A 585 -4.44 -24.78 43.10
N GLY A 586 -4.49 -25.70 42.13
CA GLY A 586 -5.60 -26.65 42.01
C GLY A 586 -6.96 -26.08 41.58
N VAL A 587 -7.05 -24.81 41.17
CA VAL A 587 -8.27 -24.22 40.59
C VAL A 587 -8.02 -23.81 39.14
N VAL A 588 -8.28 -24.74 38.22
CA VAL A 588 -8.39 -24.43 36.79
C VAL A 588 -9.70 -23.66 36.62
N LYS A 589 -9.63 -22.33 36.42
CA LYS A 589 -10.81 -21.56 36.01
C LYS A 589 -11.15 -21.95 34.56
N GLU A 590 -12.36 -22.43 34.32
CA GLU A 590 -12.87 -22.63 32.97
C GLU A 590 -12.72 -21.34 32.14
N GLY A 591 -12.26 -21.47 30.88
CA GLY A 591 -12.11 -20.33 29.97
C GLY A 591 -10.82 -19.52 30.09
N GLN A 592 -9.83 -19.96 30.87
CA GLN A 592 -8.52 -19.29 30.93
C GLN A 592 -7.84 -19.24 29.55
N LEU A 593 -7.35 -18.06 29.15
CA LEU A 593 -6.60 -17.86 27.89
C LEU A 593 -5.34 -18.74 27.85
N LYS A 594 -5.26 -19.61 26.85
CA LYS A 594 -4.11 -20.51 26.59
C LYS A 594 -3.40 -20.21 25.28
N LEU A 595 -4.16 -19.83 24.25
CA LEU A 595 -3.64 -19.51 22.92
C LEU A 595 -4.08 -18.10 22.49
N LEU A 596 -3.11 -17.28 22.12
CA LEU A 596 -3.31 -15.98 21.50
C LEU A 596 -2.91 -16.06 20.02
N LEU A 597 -3.84 -15.78 19.10
CA LEU A 597 -3.50 -15.55 17.70
C LEU A 597 -3.20 -14.08 17.51
N ALA A 598 -1.93 -13.73 17.26
CA ALA A 598 -1.51 -12.35 17.08
C ALA A 598 -1.18 -12.08 15.61
N ILE A 599 -1.97 -11.23 14.95
CA ILE A 599 -1.73 -10.79 13.57
C ILE A 599 -1.20 -9.36 13.60
N ASP A 600 0.07 -9.20 13.25
CA ASP A 600 0.75 -7.91 13.16
C ASP A 600 0.67 -7.33 11.74
N GLU A 601 0.54 -6.01 11.64
CA GLU A 601 0.21 -5.26 10.42
C GLU A 601 -1.12 -5.69 9.78
N ALA A 602 -2.12 -6.00 10.62
CA ALA A 602 -3.40 -6.54 10.20
C ALA A 602 -4.24 -5.59 9.32
N HIS A 603 -3.91 -4.31 9.23
CA HIS A 603 -4.54 -3.38 8.27
C HIS A 603 -4.45 -3.87 6.82
N LEU A 604 -3.43 -4.66 6.49
CA LEU A 604 -3.27 -5.24 5.15
C LEU A 604 -4.37 -6.24 4.81
N LEU A 605 -5.04 -6.86 5.79
CA LEU A 605 -6.20 -7.73 5.56
C LEU A 605 -7.46 -6.93 5.19
N THR A 606 -7.48 -5.64 5.53
CA THR A 606 -8.55 -4.71 5.12
C THR A 606 -8.28 -4.15 3.73
N ASP A 607 -7.01 -3.92 3.38
CA ASP A 607 -6.62 -3.39 2.07
C ASP A 607 -6.76 -4.43 0.93
N HIS A 608 -6.62 -5.73 1.23
CA HIS A 608 -6.79 -6.81 0.23
C HIS A 608 -8.25 -7.26 0.14
N LYS A 609 -8.78 -7.26 -1.09
CA LYS A 609 -10.17 -7.63 -1.40
C LYS A 609 -10.24 -8.87 -2.30
N ASP A 610 -11.27 -9.67 -2.12
CA ASP A 610 -11.57 -10.79 -3.00
C ASP A 610 -12.25 -10.33 -4.31
N ILE A 611 -12.65 -11.30 -5.15
CA ILE A 611 -13.34 -11.04 -6.44
C ILE A 611 -14.70 -10.34 -6.28
N TYR A 612 -15.25 -10.32 -5.07
CA TYR A 612 -16.52 -9.67 -4.72
C TYR A 612 -16.28 -8.34 -3.99
N GLU A 613 -15.05 -7.82 -4.02
CA GLU A 613 -14.60 -6.63 -3.30
C GLU A 613 -14.68 -6.73 -1.76
N ILE A 614 -14.81 -7.94 -1.22
CA ILE A 614 -14.90 -8.17 0.23
C ILE A 614 -13.48 -8.18 0.82
N PRO A 615 -13.19 -7.34 1.83
CA PRO A 615 -11.89 -7.37 2.49
C PRO A 615 -11.63 -8.72 3.17
N TYR A 616 -10.42 -9.26 3.05
CA TYR A 616 -10.02 -10.56 3.60
C TYR A 616 -10.21 -10.67 5.13
N LEU A 617 -10.23 -9.52 5.83
CA LEU A 617 -10.55 -9.46 7.25
C LEU A 617 -11.94 -10.03 7.58
N HIS A 618 -12.94 -9.83 6.74
CA HIS A 618 -14.32 -10.29 6.97
C HIS A 618 -14.43 -11.83 7.04
N PRO A 619 -14.03 -12.60 6.00
CA PRO A 619 -14.09 -14.06 6.06
C PRO A 619 -13.23 -14.62 7.19
N LEU A 620 -12.06 -14.04 7.48
CA LEU A 620 -11.25 -14.45 8.64
C LEU A 620 -12.03 -14.30 9.95
N CYS A 621 -12.68 -13.15 10.17
CA CYS A 621 -13.46 -12.90 11.38
C CYS A 621 -14.74 -13.76 11.44
N ARG A 622 -15.39 -14.04 10.30
CA ARG A 622 -16.50 -15.01 10.24
C ARG A 622 -16.05 -16.37 10.74
N VAL A 623 -14.92 -16.89 10.25
CA VAL A 623 -14.38 -18.18 10.70
C VAL A 623 -14.01 -18.15 12.19
N LEU A 624 -13.38 -17.08 12.67
CA LEU A 624 -13.06 -16.92 14.10
C LEU A 624 -14.31 -16.92 14.98
N SER A 625 -15.42 -16.34 14.52
CA SER A 625 -16.69 -16.32 15.26
C SER A 625 -17.32 -17.70 15.47
N THR A 626 -16.93 -18.70 14.66
CA THR A 626 -17.41 -20.08 14.79
C THR A 626 -16.76 -20.84 15.94
N ILE A 627 -15.68 -20.32 16.53
CA ILE A 627 -14.96 -20.97 17.63
C ILE A 627 -15.83 -20.96 18.90
N PRO A 628 -16.10 -22.14 19.51
CA PRO A 628 -16.94 -22.21 20.70
C PRO A 628 -16.40 -21.41 21.88
N THR A 629 -17.29 -21.12 22.85
CA THR A 629 -16.86 -20.50 24.11
C THR A 629 -15.94 -21.42 24.91
N SER A 630 -15.12 -20.81 25.78
CA SER A 630 -14.29 -21.53 26.76
C SER A 630 -13.20 -22.44 26.16
N GLN A 631 -12.79 -22.19 24.91
CA GLN A 631 -11.71 -22.93 24.24
C GLN A 631 -10.30 -22.36 24.52
N GLY A 632 -10.17 -21.44 25.47
CA GLY A 632 -8.89 -20.82 25.83
C GLY A 632 -8.23 -20.07 24.67
N PHE A 633 -9.01 -19.61 23.68
CA PHE A 633 -8.54 -18.94 22.47
C PHE A 633 -8.98 -17.48 22.46
N PHE A 634 -8.09 -16.59 22.01
CA PHE A 634 -8.44 -15.21 21.68
C PHE A 634 -7.54 -14.65 20.58
N GLY A 635 -8.06 -13.75 19.76
CA GLY A 635 -7.32 -13.07 18.68
C GLY A 635 -6.90 -11.64 19.04
N VAL A 636 -5.73 -11.21 18.58
CA VAL A 636 -5.22 -9.84 18.70
C VAL A 636 -4.70 -9.37 17.35
N PHE A 637 -5.16 -8.21 16.90
CA PHE A 637 -4.83 -7.66 15.60
C PHE A 637 -4.20 -6.28 15.79
N THR A 638 -3.08 -5.97 15.14
CA THR A 638 -2.49 -4.62 15.25
C THR A 638 -2.99 -3.70 14.16
N ASN A 639 -3.26 -2.45 14.52
CA ASN A 639 -3.61 -1.37 13.59
C ASN A 639 -4.74 -1.69 12.60
N THR A 640 -5.70 -2.55 12.98
CA THR A 640 -6.90 -2.83 12.19
C THR A 640 -8.17 -2.37 12.90
N ASN A 641 -9.17 -1.97 12.13
CA ASN A 641 -10.50 -1.67 12.64
C ASN A 641 -11.46 -2.78 12.19
N PHE A 642 -12.44 -3.10 13.03
CA PHE A 642 -13.48 -4.08 12.70
C PHE A 642 -14.77 -3.35 12.27
N ARG A 643 -14.62 -2.23 11.55
CA ARG A 643 -15.78 -1.50 11.00
C ARG A 643 -16.43 -2.38 9.92
N VAL A 644 -17.74 -2.55 10.00
CA VAL A 644 -18.54 -3.02 8.88
C VAL A 644 -18.96 -1.76 8.14
N ASP A 645 -18.43 -1.48 6.95
CA ASP A 645 -18.89 -0.33 6.17
C ASP A 645 -20.39 -0.49 5.86
N GLU A 646 -21.22 0.46 6.30
CA GLU A 646 -22.66 0.53 6.00
C GLU A 646 -22.97 0.86 4.52
N ARG A 647 -21.94 0.96 3.66
CA ARG A 647 -22.13 1.19 2.23
C ARG A 647 -22.54 -0.09 1.51
N ASN A 648 -23.82 -0.45 1.66
CA ASN A 648 -24.57 -0.92 0.50
C ASN A 648 -26.03 -0.43 0.56
N PRO A 649 -26.47 0.50 -0.31
CA PRO A 649 -27.86 0.86 -0.40
C PRO A 649 -28.64 -0.25 -1.12
N ALA A 650 -29.73 -0.69 -0.49
CA ALA A 650 -30.81 -1.50 -1.09
C ALA A 650 -30.45 -2.92 -1.56
N SER A 651 -30.54 -3.89 -0.64
CA SER A 651 -31.21 -5.15 -0.96
C SER A 651 -32.57 -5.14 -0.27
N ASP A 652 -33.64 -4.99 -1.05
CA ASP A 652 -35.04 -5.04 -0.59
C ASP A 652 -35.47 -6.45 -0.13
N ASP A 653 -34.56 -7.43 -0.21
CA ASP A 653 -34.70 -8.72 0.44
C ASP A 653 -34.05 -8.64 1.83
N GLY A 654 -34.86 -8.73 2.88
CA GLY A 654 -34.48 -8.62 4.29
C GLY A 654 -33.54 -9.71 4.83
N GLN A 655 -32.42 -9.99 4.15
CA GLN A 655 -31.26 -10.72 4.65
C GLN A 655 -30.01 -9.84 4.49
N GLY A 656 -29.84 -8.87 5.38
CA GLY A 656 -28.58 -8.17 5.55
C GLY A 656 -27.54 -9.08 6.19
N GLU A 657 -26.84 -9.91 5.42
CA GLU A 657 -25.82 -10.86 5.92
C GLU A 657 -24.40 -10.54 5.42
N TRP A 658 -23.89 -9.34 5.71
CA TRP A 658 -22.44 -9.06 5.64
C TRP A 658 -21.82 -8.74 7.02
N GLY A 659 -22.40 -9.29 8.09
CA GLY A 659 -21.97 -9.10 9.47
C GLY A 659 -20.90 -10.09 9.95
N PHE A 660 -20.04 -9.62 10.86
CA PHE A 660 -19.19 -10.48 11.70
C PHE A 660 -20.05 -11.34 12.63
N GLY A 661 -20.03 -12.67 12.51
CA GLY A 661 -20.73 -13.57 13.44
C GLY A 661 -22.21 -13.23 13.65
N GLN A 662 -22.83 -13.77 14.71
CA GLN A 662 -24.23 -13.50 15.08
C GLN A 662 -24.39 -12.48 16.23
N GLY A 663 -23.30 -12.13 16.92
CA GLY A 663 -23.32 -11.16 18.02
C GLY A 663 -23.42 -9.70 17.54
N HIS A 664 -23.58 -8.77 18.50
CA HIS A 664 -23.74 -7.34 18.23
C HIS A 664 -22.61 -6.47 18.82
N GLU A 665 -21.84 -6.97 19.78
CA GLU A 665 -20.77 -6.22 20.46
C GLU A 665 -19.36 -6.59 19.95
N LEU A 666 -18.43 -5.64 19.99
CA LEU A 666 -17.00 -5.85 19.78
C LEU A 666 -16.26 -5.67 21.11
N PHE A 667 -15.13 -6.38 21.28
CA PHE A 667 -14.26 -6.13 22.42
C PHE A 667 -13.54 -4.78 22.27
N ALA A 668 -13.44 -4.04 23.37
CA ALA A 668 -12.83 -2.71 23.35
C ALA A 668 -11.35 -2.78 22.93
N PRO A 669 -10.90 -1.92 22.00
CA PRO A 669 -9.50 -1.85 21.56
C PRO A 669 -8.54 -1.48 22.69
N ILE A 670 -7.31 -1.99 22.61
CA ILE A 670 -6.22 -1.67 23.52
C ILE A 670 -5.32 -0.64 22.84
N TYR A 671 -5.38 0.62 23.28
CA TYR A 671 -4.59 1.72 22.70
C TYR A 671 -3.74 2.49 23.72
N SER A 672 -4.06 2.38 25.01
CA SER A 672 -3.29 3.01 26.09
C SER A 672 -2.01 2.20 26.37
N ILE A 673 -0.99 2.40 25.54
CA ILE A 673 0.34 1.80 25.72
C ILE A 673 1.29 2.93 26.18
N PRO A 674 1.66 2.99 27.47
CA PRO A 674 2.42 4.11 28.02
C PRO A 674 3.92 4.02 27.68
N THR A 675 4.26 4.21 26.41
CA THR A 675 5.64 4.09 25.90
C THR A 675 6.29 5.41 25.49
N LEU A 676 5.53 6.51 25.52
CA LEU A 676 6.07 7.84 25.25
C LEU A 676 7.07 8.24 26.34
N ASP A 677 8.17 8.85 25.93
CA ASP A 677 9.20 9.42 26.81
C ASP A 677 9.92 8.41 27.73
N LEU A 678 9.84 7.10 27.44
CA LEU A 678 10.47 6.04 28.26
C LEU A 678 11.98 6.19 28.45
N PHE A 679 12.66 6.83 27.49
CA PHE A 679 14.12 6.98 27.48
C PHE A 679 14.57 8.42 27.75
N VAL A 680 13.68 9.32 28.17
CA VAL A 680 14.04 10.70 28.47
C VAL A 680 15.07 10.75 29.61
N PRO A 681 16.26 11.32 29.38
CA PRO A 681 17.29 11.42 30.40
C PRO A 681 16.94 12.51 31.43
N PRO A 682 17.73 12.64 32.51
CA PRO A 682 17.59 13.74 33.46
C PRO A 682 17.61 15.13 32.78
N SER A 683 17.14 16.14 33.51
CA SER A 683 17.09 17.52 33.00
C SER A 683 18.50 18.00 32.60
N PRO A 684 18.66 18.65 31.44
CA PRO A 684 19.97 19.12 30.98
C PRO A 684 20.51 20.20 31.92
N THR A 685 21.82 20.19 32.15
CA THR A 685 22.49 21.19 33.01
C THR A 685 23.12 22.32 32.21
N SER A 686 23.36 22.13 30.92
CA SER A 686 24.01 23.13 30.05
C SER A 686 23.23 23.36 28.75
N TRP A 687 23.45 24.52 28.12
CA TRP A 687 22.84 24.83 26.82
C TRP A 687 23.23 23.82 25.72
N ARG A 688 24.46 23.33 25.76
CA ARG A 688 24.97 22.31 24.81
C ARG A 688 24.27 20.97 24.97
N GLU A 689 24.02 20.55 26.20
CA GLU A 689 23.27 19.33 26.49
C GLU A 689 21.79 19.49 26.10
N LEU A 690 21.22 20.68 26.34
CA LEU A 690 19.86 21.00 25.95
C LEU A 690 19.65 20.84 24.44
N ILE A 691 20.53 21.33 23.60
CA ILE A 691 20.36 21.17 22.15
C ILE A 691 20.92 19.85 21.58
N SER A 692 21.40 18.94 22.43
CA SER A 692 22.03 17.69 21.98
C SER A 692 21.01 16.75 21.31
N PRO A 693 21.27 16.26 20.09
CA PRO A 693 20.31 15.38 19.41
C PRO A 693 20.07 14.06 20.11
N GLY A 694 21.09 13.49 20.77
CA GLY A 694 20.95 12.23 21.51
C GLY A 694 19.90 12.32 22.63
N ARG A 695 19.82 13.47 23.31
CA ARG A 695 18.76 13.76 24.27
C ARG A 695 17.43 14.01 23.58
N LEU A 696 17.43 14.86 22.54
CA LEU A 696 16.20 15.30 21.89
C LEU A 696 15.43 14.14 21.23
N PHE A 697 16.12 13.17 20.62
CA PHE A 697 15.48 11.97 20.04
C PHE A 697 14.90 10.99 21.07
N ASN A 698 15.20 11.15 22.36
CA ASN A 698 14.57 10.37 23.43
C ASN A 698 13.17 10.89 23.80
N TYR A 699 12.79 12.10 23.39
CA TYR A 699 11.42 12.60 23.55
C TYR A 699 10.51 12.00 22.47
N GLY A 700 9.46 11.30 22.90
CA GLY A 700 8.48 10.63 22.06
C GLY A 700 8.60 9.12 22.04
N CYS A 701 8.36 8.53 20.87
CA CYS A 701 8.44 7.08 20.69
C CYS A 701 9.85 6.53 21.01
N PRO A 702 9.95 5.34 21.65
CA PRO A 702 11.20 4.80 22.18
C PRO A 702 12.28 4.49 21.13
N PHE A 703 11.91 4.33 19.86
CA PHE A 703 12.81 3.87 18.81
C PHE A 703 13.89 4.89 18.40
N TYR A 704 13.53 6.19 18.28
CA TYR A 704 14.40 7.17 17.63
C TYR A 704 15.68 7.44 18.40
N GLY A 705 15.57 7.55 19.73
CA GLY A 705 16.71 7.72 20.63
C GLY A 705 17.71 6.57 20.55
N LEU A 706 17.22 5.34 20.69
CA LEU A 706 18.03 4.11 20.57
C LEU A 706 18.71 4.02 19.21
N TYR A 707 17.97 4.29 18.14
CA TYR A 707 18.49 4.27 16.78
C TYR A 707 19.61 5.30 16.59
N PHE A 708 19.39 6.54 17.02
CA PHE A 708 20.38 7.60 16.90
C PHE A 708 21.65 7.29 17.69
N GLN A 709 21.51 6.75 18.90
CA GLN A 709 22.66 6.39 19.74
C GLN A 709 23.49 5.29 19.07
N LEU A 710 22.87 4.18 18.66
CA LEU A 710 23.56 3.07 17.99
C LEU A 710 24.18 3.49 16.65
N ALA A 711 23.50 4.31 15.86
CA ALA A 711 24.05 4.86 14.63
C ALA A 711 25.29 5.75 14.88
N THR A 712 25.31 6.45 16.02
CA THR A 712 26.46 7.27 16.45
C THR A 712 27.62 6.40 16.92
N GLU A 713 27.35 5.38 17.73
CA GLU A 713 28.35 4.42 18.24
C GLU A 713 29.02 3.62 17.10
N LEU A 714 28.27 3.32 16.04
CA LEU A 714 28.77 2.64 14.83
C LEU A 714 29.42 3.59 13.81
N ASP A 715 29.69 4.84 14.19
CA ASP A 715 30.33 5.89 13.39
C ASP A 715 29.71 6.04 11.99
N LYS A 716 28.37 6.00 11.91
CA LYS A 716 27.66 6.12 10.62
C LYS A 716 27.71 7.55 10.09
N PRO A 717 27.77 7.75 8.76
CA PRO A 717 27.66 9.08 8.18
C PRO A 717 26.28 9.67 8.50
N SER A 718 26.28 10.88 9.05
CA SER A 718 25.09 11.69 9.40
C SER A 718 23.94 10.94 10.12
N PRO A 719 24.17 10.39 11.35
CA PRO A 719 23.15 9.66 12.11
C PRO A 719 21.85 10.45 12.32
N PHE A 720 22.01 11.77 12.50
CA PHE A 720 20.90 12.72 12.62
C PHE A 720 19.99 12.72 11.40
N GLU A 721 20.55 12.89 10.20
CA GLU A 721 19.79 13.00 8.95
C GLU A 721 19.10 11.69 8.61
N MET A 722 19.74 10.57 8.95
CA MET A 722 19.13 9.26 8.78
C MET A 722 17.96 9.03 9.73
N THR A 723 18.09 9.40 11.01
CA THR A 723 17.01 9.27 11.99
C THR A 723 15.79 10.10 11.56
N LEU A 724 16.01 11.33 11.09
CA LEU A 724 14.94 12.16 10.51
C LEU A 724 14.35 11.57 9.24
N LYS A 725 15.16 10.92 8.40
CA LYS A 725 14.67 10.24 7.20
C LYS A 725 13.71 9.11 7.53
N ILE A 726 13.97 8.34 8.60
CA ILE A 726 13.08 7.29 9.09
C ILE A 726 11.78 7.90 9.63
N ALA A 727 11.88 8.95 10.46
CA ALA A 727 10.71 9.65 11.00
C ALA A 727 9.81 10.21 9.87
N ARG A 728 10.41 10.86 8.86
CA ARG A 728 9.70 11.38 7.68
C ARG A 728 9.01 10.27 6.90
N MET A 729 9.70 9.15 6.67
CA MET A 729 9.13 8.00 5.96
C MET A 729 7.90 7.47 6.68
N LYS A 730 7.93 7.40 8.03
CA LYS A 730 6.77 6.96 8.81
C LYS A 730 5.64 8.00 8.90
N LEU A 731 5.94 9.28 8.83
CA LEU A 731 4.91 10.32 8.74
C LEU A 731 4.21 10.32 7.38
N LEU A 732 4.96 10.11 6.29
CA LEU A 732 4.41 10.30 4.94
C LEU A 732 4.08 9.00 4.20
N GLY A 733 4.48 7.84 4.72
CA GLY A 733 4.22 6.53 4.10
C GLY A 733 5.07 6.22 2.86
N HIS A 734 6.01 7.09 2.49
CA HIS A 734 6.88 6.91 1.31
C HIS A 734 8.34 7.24 1.60
N TRP A 735 9.24 6.68 0.79
CA TRP A 735 10.68 6.96 0.90
C TRP A 735 11.11 8.21 0.15
N GLU A 736 10.52 8.45 -1.01
CA GLU A 736 10.87 9.57 -1.89
C GLU A 736 10.29 10.88 -1.36
N PHE A 737 10.71 12.00 -1.95
CA PHE A 737 10.12 13.29 -1.66
C PHE A 737 8.98 13.49 -2.66
N PRO A 738 7.72 13.50 -2.21
CA PRO A 738 6.59 13.75 -3.07
C PRO A 738 6.70 15.20 -3.55
N SER A 739 6.23 15.49 -4.76
CA SER A 739 6.05 16.89 -5.14
C SER A 739 4.94 17.52 -4.28
N PRO A 740 4.87 18.85 -4.17
CA PRO A 740 3.78 19.52 -3.47
C PRO A 740 2.38 19.10 -3.96
N ASP A 741 2.24 18.75 -5.24
CA ASP A 741 0.95 18.35 -5.82
C ASP A 741 0.59 16.89 -5.51
N ASP A 742 1.58 16.03 -5.27
CA ASP A 742 1.39 14.62 -4.90
C ASP A 742 1.02 14.44 -3.41
N LEU A 743 1.08 15.50 -2.60
CA LEU A 743 0.74 15.41 -1.18
C LEU A 743 -0.76 15.20 -0.96
N THR A 744 -1.09 14.08 -0.32
CA THR A 744 -2.43 13.73 0.12
C THR A 744 -2.85 14.52 1.36
N SER A 745 -4.15 14.64 1.61
CA SER A 745 -4.69 15.30 2.81
C SER A 745 -4.18 14.64 4.10
N GLN A 746 -4.09 13.31 4.15
CA GLN A 746 -3.56 12.55 5.30
C GLN A 746 -2.11 12.95 5.61
N GLN A 747 -1.26 13.01 4.58
CA GLN A 747 0.15 13.41 4.74
C GLN A 747 0.28 14.86 5.22
N ILE A 748 -0.57 15.75 4.73
CA ILE A 748 -0.60 17.16 5.16
C ILE A 748 -0.99 17.27 6.63
N PHE A 749 -2.04 16.57 7.07
CA PHE A 749 -2.42 16.55 8.49
C PHE A 749 -1.40 15.86 9.38
N ALA A 750 -0.64 14.88 8.87
CA ALA A 750 0.47 14.30 9.60
C ALA A 750 1.60 15.31 9.83
N LEU A 751 1.94 16.11 8.81
CA LEU A 751 2.94 17.17 8.90
C LEU A 751 2.49 18.29 9.86
N LEU A 752 1.29 18.84 9.64
CA LEU A 752 0.74 19.93 10.44
C LEU A 752 0.44 19.49 11.88
N GLY A 753 -0.12 18.30 12.07
CA GLY A 753 -0.36 17.71 13.38
C GLY A 753 0.91 17.62 14.21
N SER A 754 2.03 17.20 13.59
CA SER A 754 3.33 17.07 14.27
C SER A 754 3.97 18.39 14.69
N ILE A 755 3.51 19.55 14.18
CA ILE A 755 4.17 20.85 14.42
C ILE A 755 3.26 21.92 15.03
N ILE A 756 1.96 21.95 14.71
CA ILE A 756 0.99 22.93 15.23
C ILE A 756 -0.19 22.29 15.97
N GLU A 757 -0.18 20.96 16.14
CA GLU A 757 -1.22 20.18 16.83
C GLU A 757 -2.64 20.40 16.26
N THR A 758 -2.82 20.15 14.96
CA THR A 758 -4.16 20.13 14.34
C THR A 758 -4.94 18.91 14.82
N ARG A 759 -6.13 19.13 15.41
CA ARG A 759 -7.04 18.06 15.79
C ARG A 759 -8.20 17.98 14.79
N LEU A 760 -8.38 16.79 14.21
CA LEU A 760 -9.52 16.51 13.33
C LEU A 760 -10.81 16.30 14.15
N SER A 761 -11.95 16.50 13.51
CA SER A 761 -13.26 16.18 14.08
C SER A 761 -13.38 14.68 14.39
N THR A 762 -14.12 14.34 15.46
CA THR A 762 -14.20 12.97 16.01
C THR A 762 -14.79 11.95 15.03
N GLY A 763 -15.71 12.38 14.18
CA GLY A 763 -16.36 11.54 13.15
C GLY A 763 -15.57 11.39 11.86
N SER A 764 -14.41 12.04 11.72
CA SER A 764 -13.63 11.95 10.48
C SER A 764 -12.99 10.57 10.31
N SER A 765 -13.23 9.92 9.17
CA SER A 765 -12.56 8.68 8.76
C SER A 765 -11.04 8.84 8.65
N LEU A 766 -10.54 10.06 8.45
CA LEU A 766 -9.10 10.36 8.36
C LEU A 766 -8.36 10.07 9.68
N ASN A 767 -9.03 10.11 10.84
CA ASN A 767 -8.38 9.79 12.12
C ASN A 767 -7.79 8.38 12.11
N TRP A 768 -8.50 7.42 11.51
CA TRP A 768 -8.03 6.05 11.42
C TRP A 768 -6.81 5.92 10.51
N ASP A 769 -6.83 6.55 9.34
CA ASP A 769 -5.70 6.56 8.41
C ASP A 769 -4.47 7.19 9.07
N LEU A 770 -4.65 8.28 9.82
CA LEU A 770 -3.54 8.94 10.51
C LEU A 770 -2.89 8.03 11.56
N VAL A 771 -3.69 7.30 12.34
CA VAL A 771 -3.20 6.37 13.36
C VAL A 771 -2.51 5.15 12.73
N SER A 772 -3.15 4.56 11.72
CA SER A 772 -2.69 3.31 11.11
C SER A 772 -1.49 3.51 10.19
N LYS A 773 -1.47 4.60 9.40
CA LYS A 773 -0.51 4.80 8.29
C LYS A 773 0.45 5.98 8.50
N HIS A 774 0.11 6.98 9.32
CA HIS A 774 0.88 8.24 9.43
C HIS A 774 1.35 8.59 10.86
N ALA A 775 1.51 7.58 11.72
CA ALA A 775 2.10 7.70 13.06
C ALA A 775 1.39 8.64 14.05
N ALA A 776 0.11 8.93 13.85
CA ALA A 776 -0.70 9.56 14.89
C ALA A 776 -0.92 8.60 16.06
N HIS A 777 -1.02 9.15 17.27
CA HIS A 777 -1.44 8.40 18.44
C HIS A 777 -2.98 8.33 18.48
N CYS A 778 -3.50 7.16 18.81
CA CYS A 778 -4.91 7.01 19.16
C CYS A 778 -5.09 7.50 20.60
N MET A 779 -5.80 8.62 20.76
CA MET A 779 -6.11 9.21 22.07
C MET A 779 -7.38 8.63 22.66
N PHE A 780 -8.30 8.23 21.80
CA PHE A 780 -9.58 7.62 22.17
C PHE A 780 -10.13 6.85 20.97
N ILE A 781 -10.78 5.73 21.26
CA ILE A 781 -11.61 4.97 20.34
C ILE A 781 -12.78 4.42 21.15
N ASP A 782 -14.00 4.63 20.65
CA ASP A 782 -15.19 4.08 21.27
C ASP A 782 -15.28 2.55 21.03
N PRO A 783 -16.08 1.81 21.83
CA PRO A 783 -16.21 0.37 21.67
C PRO A 783 -16.73 -0.08 20.29
N THR A 784 -17.57 0.75 19.65
CA THR A 784 -18.07 0.52 18.28
C THR A 784 -17.02 0.82 17.21
N GLN A 785 -15.92 1.49 17.58
CA GLN A 785 -14.84 1.94 16.71
C GLN A 785 -15.27 2.97 15.66
N GLU A 786 -16.41 3.64 15.85
CA GLU A 786 -16.97 4.66 14.96
C GLU A 786 -16.33 6.03 15.18
N ASN A 787 -16.03 6.36 16.44
CA ASN A 787 -15.42 7.63 16.82
C ASN A 787 -13.98 7.40 17.27
N ILE A 788 -13.05 7.98 16.52
CA ILE A 788 -11.61 7.88 16.81
C ILE A 788 -11.06 9.28 16.93
N ILE A 789 -10.35 9.53 18.02
CA ILE A 789 -9.57 10.75 18.19
C ILE A 789 -8.11 10.40 17.95
N SER A 790 -7.55 10.97 16.89
CA SER A 790 -6.11 10.93 16.63
C SER A 790 -5.45 12.23 17.08
N ALA A 791 -4.22 12.14 17.58
CA ALA A 791 -3.39 13.32 17.88
C ALA A 791 -1.90 13.02 17.67
N TYR A 792 -1.12 14.08 17.51
CA TYR A 792 0.33 14.01 17.50
C TYR A 792 0.86 14.60 18.81
N PRO A 793 1.14 13.77 19.83
CA PRO A 793 1.79 14.24 21.04
C PRO A 793 3.16 14.84 20.72
N PRO A 794 3.70 15.71 21.59
CA PRO A 794 4.98 16.38 21.36
C PRO A 794 6.10 15.36 21.19
N GLN A 795 6.70 15.34 20.00
CA GLN A 795 7.75 14.39 19.63
C GLN A 795 8.77 15.08 18.74
N PHE A 796 9.99 15.21 19.26
CA PHE A 796 11.06 15.92 18.55
C PHE A 796 11.37 15.32 17.17
N ALA A 797 11.36 13.99 17.05
CA ALA A 797 11.71 13.30 15.80
C ALA A 797 10.73 13.65 14.66
N TYR A 798 9.42 13.58 14.93
CA TYR A 798 8.38 13.88 13.95
C TYR A 798 8.28 15.37 13.65
N ALA A 799 8.32 16.22 14.69
CA ALA A 799 8.36 17.67 14.52
C ALA A 799 9.55 18.11 13.67
N SER A 800 10.75 17.59 13.96
CA SER A 800 11.98 17.92 13.22
C SER A 800 11.93 17.42 11.78
N ALA A 801 11.36 16.23 11.54
CA ALA A 801 11.19 15.69 10.20
C ALA A 801 10.21 16.54 9.37
N ALA A 802 9.07 16.92 9.95
CA ALA A 802 8.09 17.80 9.31
C ALA A 802 8.67 19.18 9.00
N ASN A 803 9.33 19.83 9.96
CA ASN A 803 10.00 21.11 9.73
C ASN A 803 11.06 21.04 8.63
N THR A 804 11.89 19.99 8.62
CA THR A 804 12.93 19.81 7.60
C THR A 804 12.33 19.56 6.22
N PHE A 805 11.16 18.94 6.15
CA PHE A 805 10.43 18.73 4.91
C PHE A 805 9.84 20.03 4.37
N LEU A 806 9.09 20.77 5.21
CA LEU A 806 8.42 22.01 4.84
C LEU A 806 9.37 23.17 4.52
N CYS A 807 10.55 23.20 5.16
CA CYS A 807 11.55 24.26 4.96
C CYS A 807 12.22 24.23 3.56
N ARG A 808 12.01 23.17 2.75
CA ARG A 808 12.69 23.01 1.45
C ARG A 808 12.20 23.96 0.39
N ASP A 809 10.89 24.16 0.33
CA ASP A 809 10.22 24.96 -0.66
C ASP A 809 8.94 25.53 -0.04
N ASP A 810 8.71 26.82 -0.26
CA ASP A 810 7.51 27.52 0.17
C ASP A 810 6.24 26.89 -0.42
N ALA A 811 6.33 26.23 -1.58
CA ALA A 811 5.21 25.51 -2.20
C ALA A 811 4.57 24.46 -1.27
N TYR A 812 5.36 23.78 -0.43
CA TYR A 812 4.83 22.81 0.53
C TYR A 812 4.00 23.48 1.62
N TRP A 813 4.48 24.60 2.17
CA TRP A 813 3.72 25.38 3.14
C TRP A 813 2.42 25.92 2.54
N ILE A 814 2.48 26.47 1.32
CA ILE A 814 1.31 26.99 0.60
C ILE A 814 0.26 25.88 0.42
N LYS A 815 0.66 24.69 -0.03
CA LYS A 815 -0.23 23.53 -0.17
C LYS A 815 -0.86 23.14 1.18
N CYS A 816 -0.04 23.02 2.23
CA CYS A 816 -0.51 22.62 3.55
C CYS A 816 -1.52 23.63 4.13
N ILE A 817 -1.24 24.93 4.01
CA ILE A 817 -2.12 26.00 4.52
C ILE A 817 -3.43 26.03 3.72
N ASN A 818 -3.41 25.85 2.40
CA ASN A 818 -4.63 25.82 1.60
C ASN A 818 -5.52 24.61 1.94
N VAL A 819 -4.93 23.43 2.19
CA VAL A 819 -5.71 22.26 2.64
C VAL A 819 -6.25 22.46 4.06
N LEU A 820 -5.47 23.06 4.95
CA LEU A 820 -5.93 23.44 6.29
C LEU A 820 -7.10 24.43 6.21
N ALA A 821 -7.03 25.44 5.34
CA ALA A 821 -8.08 26.42 5.13
C ALA A 821 -9.40 25.76 4.71
N ARG A 822 -9.35 24.83 3.74
CA ARG A 822 -10.52 24.05 3.31
C ARG A 822 -11.08 23.21 4.45
N ALA A 823 -10.21 22.58 5.24
CA ALA A 823 -10.64 21.74 6.35
C ALA A 823 -11.31 22.53 7.49
N VAL A 824 -10.88 23.76 7.73
CA VAL A 824 -11.57 24.68 8.64
C VAL A 824 -12.93 25.10 8.05
N GLN A 825 -13.02 25.40 6.76
CA GLN A 825 -14.29 25.74 6.10
C GLN A 825 -15.33 24.61 6.17
N THR A 826 -14.89 23.36 6.08
CA THR A 826 -15.77 22.17 6.14
C THR A 826 -15.96 21.62 7.55
N ASP A 827 -15.54 22.34 8.60
CA ASP A 827 -15.60 21.90 10.01
C ASP A 827 -14.90 20.53 10.28
N LEU A 828 -13.96 20.15 9.41
CA LEU A 828 -13.12 18.97 9.59
C LEU A 828 -12.04 19.21 10.65
N VAL A 829 -11.59 20.47 10.76
CA VAL A 829 -10.65 20.92 11.80
C VAL A 829 -11.33 22.01 12.61
N ALA A 830 -11.52 21.75 13.89
CA ALA A 830 -12.06 22.73 14.83
C ALA A 830 -10.94 23.63 15.40
N GLY A 831 -11.22 24.92 15.54
CA GLY A 831 -10.36 25.87 16.24
C GLY A 831 -10.29 27.24 15.57
N ASP A 832 -9.61 28.19 16.22
CA ASP A 832 -9.42 29.53 15.68
C ASP A 832 -8.42 29.52 14.51
N ALA A 833 -8.91 29.82 13.31
CA ALA A 833 -8.10 29.82 12.09
C ALA A 833 -6.95 30.85 12.14
N GLY A 834 -7.14 31.96 12.87
CA GLY A 834 -6.12 32.96 13.10
C GLY A 834 -5.00 32.45 13.98
N GLU A 835 -5.32 31.77 15.08
CA GLU A 835 -4.32 31.12 15.94
C GLU A 835 -3.51 30.09 15.14
N MET A 836 -4.18 29.26 14.33
CA MET A 836 -3.50 28.29 13.45
C MET A 836 -2.56 28.99 12.45
N ALA A 837 -3.03 30.06 11.81
CA ALA A 837 -2.20 30.87 10.91
C ALA A 837 -0.99 31.47 11.63
N THR A 838 -1.16 31.94 12.86
CA THR A 838 -0.08 32.52 13.69
C THR A 838 0.98 31.46 14.01
N ARG A 839 0.58 30.25 14.38
CA ARG A 839 1.52 29.14 14.63
C ARG A 839 2.32 28.78 13.36
N CYS A 840 1.66 28.72 12.21
CA CYS A 840 2.34 28.53 10.91
C CYS A 840 3.39 29.63 10.65
N ILE A 841 3.04 30.90 10.90
CA ILE A 841 3.94 32.04 10.74
C ILE A 841 5.15 31.92 11.68
N LEU A 842 4.93 31.62 12.96
CA LEU A 842 6.01 31.52 13.95
C LEU A 842 6.99 30.39 13.63
N LEU A 843 6.50 29.22 13.23
CA LEU A 843 7.36 28.11 12.80
C LEU A 843 8.12 28.42 11.50
N TYR A 844 7.43 29.03 10.53
CA TYR A 844 8.06 29.44 9.28
C TYR A 844 9.17 30.48 9.53
N ALA A 845 8.95 31.43 10.44
CA ALA A 845 9.99 32.37 10.86
C ALA A 845 11.18 31.68 11.54
N MET A 846 10.94 30.71 12.44
CA MET A 846 12.01 29.88 13.03
C MET A 846 12.80 29.11 11.97
N GLN A 847 12.15 28.66 10.89
CA GLN A 847 12.81 27.96 9.77
C GLN A 847 13.69 28.88 8.93
N LYS A 848 13.27 30.14 8.71
CA LYS A 848 14.00 31.14 7.91
C LYS A 848 15.09 31.89 8.68
N THR A 849 15.02 31.91 10.01
CA THR A 849 16.00 32.62 10.85
C THR A 849 17.37 31.93 10.80
N GLU A 850 18.45 32.71 10.65
CA GLU A 850 19.82 32.19 10.72
C GLU A 850 20.10 31.56 12.09
N LYS A 851 20.76 30.40 12.07
CA LYS A 851 20.91 29.55 13.24
C LYS A 851 22.29 29.74 13.84
N LEU A 852 22.40 29.64 15.17
CA LEU A 852 23.67 29.86 15.86
C LEU A 852 24.75 28.90 15.34
N HIS A 853 25.97 29.42 15.14
CA HIS A 853 27.14 28.63 14.75
C HIS A 853 28.05 28.46 15.97
N SER A 854 28.15 27.27 16.54
CA SER A 854 29.22 26.97 17.50
C SER A 854 30.56 26.83 16.78
N ALA A 855 31.56 27.57 17.24
CA ALA A 855 32.85 27.74 16.55
C ALA A 855 33.77 26.49 16.56
N ASN A 856 33.40 25.39 17.22
CA ASN A 856 34.34 24.29 17.52
C ASN A 856 33.81 22.86 17.33
N SER A 857 32.84 22.60 16.44
CA SER A 857 32.58 21.21 16.03
C SER A 857 32.14 21.09 14.58
N SER A 858 32.92 20.37 13.78
CA SER A 858 32.62 19.93 12.41
C SER A 858 31.43 18.94 12.32
N HIS A 859 30.75 18.67 13.43
CA HIS A 859 29.61 17.77 13.49
C HIS A 859 28.43 18.48 14.17
N ILE A 860 27.35 18.66 13.40
CA ILE A 860 26.01 19.15 13.80
C ILE A 860 25.94 20.67 13.98
N LYS A 861 25.65 21.38 12.87
CA LYS A 861 25.17 22.78 12.90
C LYS A 861 23.98 22.87 13.86
N ASP A 862 23.96 23.82 14.79
CA ASP A 862 22.91 24.02 15.80
C ASP A 862 21.56 24.42 15.15
N ARG A 863 20.86 23.45 14.54
CA ARG A 863 19.75 23.68 13.59
C ARG A 863 18.41 24.10 14.22
N TYR A 864 18.28 24.41 15.50
CA TYR A 864 16.97 24.78 16.09
C TYR A 864 16.99 25.89 17.15
N SER A 865 18.17 26.30 17.64
CA SER A 865 18.30 27.41 18.58
C SER A 865 18.66 28.69 17.84
N VAL A 866 17.95 29.78 18.12
CA VAL A 866 18.22 31.10 17.51
C VAL A 866 18.24 32.20 18.56
N ARG A 867 18.86 33.34 18.26
CA ARG A 867 18.77 34.53 19.11
C ARG A 867 17.43 35.21 18.87
N LEU A 868 16.81 35.70 19.94
CA LEU A 868 15.52 36.38 19.87
C LEU A 868 15.57 37.58 18.90
N LYS A 869 16.67 38.34 18.92
CA LYS A 869 16.86 39.48 18.00
C LYS A 869 16.86 39.08 16.52
N ASP A 870 17.44 37.93 16.18
CA ASP A 870 17.53 37.46 14.79
C ASP A 870 16.14 36.98 14.33
N PHE A 871 15.42 36.26 15.19
CA PHE A 871 14.05 35.85 14.95
C PHE A 871 13.11 37.04 14.72
N LEU A 872 13.21 38.09 15.54
CA LEU A 872 12.43 39.31 15.38
C LEU A 872 12.83 40.09 14.11
N THR A 873 14.12 40.05 13.73
CA THR A 873 14.59 40.61 12.46
C THR A 873 13.97 39.86 11.28
N THR A 874 13.89 38.52 11.33
CA THR A 874 13.24 37.70 10.31
C THR A 874 11.74 38.00 10.19
N LEU A 875 11.02 38.14 11.31
CA LEU A 875 9.59 38.45 11.31
C LEU A 875 9.29 39.87 10.79
N THR A 876 10.08 40.86 11.19
CA THR A 876 9.79 42.28 10.92
C THR A 876 10.50 42.84 9.69
N GLY A 877 11.56 42.19 9.22
CA GLY A 877 12.46 42.69 8.18
C GLY A 877 13.28 43.91 8.60
N LYS A 878 13.25 44.28 9.88
CA LYS A 878 13.89 45.48 10.45
C LYS A 878 15.02 45.07 11.36
N LYS A 879 16.08 45.89 11.42
CA LYS A 879 17.14 45.67 12.40
C LYS A 879 16.61 45.91 13.82
N PRO A 880 17.13 45.24 14.85
CA PRO A 880 16.63 45.36 16.23
C PRO A 880 16.56 46.82 16.74
N GLU A 881 17.45 47.69 16.26
CA GLU A 881 17.50 49.11 16.61
C GLU A 881 16.37 49.92 15.94
N GLU A 882 15.87 49.46 14.80
CA GLU A 882 14.80 50.09 14.01
C GLU A 882 13.40 49.63 14.46
N ILE A 883 13.32 48.55 15.26
CA ILE A 883 12.05 48.05 15.79
C ILE A 883 11.58 48.94 16.95
N GLN A 884 10.48 49.63 16.72
CA GLN A 884 9.79 50.45 17.72
C GLN A 884 8.93 49.57 18.63
N PHE A 885 9.56 48.98 19.65
CA PHE A 885 8.85 48.31 20.74
C PHE A 885 8.21 49.32 21.69
N GLY A 886 7.00 49.02 22.15
CA GLY A 886 6.44 49.70 23.31
C GLY A 886 6.94 49.02 24.59
N THR A 887 7.43 49.82 25.53
CA THR A 887 7.92 49.33 26.83
C THR A 887 7.98 50.49 27.83
N THR A 888 7.73 50.19 29.10
CA THR A 888 8.03 51.03 30.26
C THR A 888 9.41 50.72 30.86
N ASP A 889 10.05 49.63 30.40
CA ASP A 889 11.36 49.13 30.83
C ASP A 889 12.36 49.08 29.65
N PRO A 890 13.08 50.19 29.36
CA PRO A 890 14.07 50.22 28.29
C PRO A 890 15.28 49.31 28.51
N GLU A 891 15.70 49.12 29.77
CA GLU A 891 16.84 48.26 30.10
C GLU A 891 16.47 46.78 29.94
N GLY A 892 15.26 46.39 30.39
CA GLY A 892 14.73 45.06 30.16
C GLY A 892 14.58 44.72 28.68
N LYS A 893 14.15 45.67 27.84
CA LYS A 893 14.16 45.52 26.37
C LYS A 893 15.57 45.23 25.85
N LYS A 894 16.57 46.00 26.28
CA LYS A 894 17.95 45.83 25.83
C LYS A 894 18.48 44.45 26.23
N ARG A 895 18.18 44.01 27.45
CA ARG A 895 18.54 42.68 27.96
C ARG A 895 17.88 41.56 27.15
N LEU A 896 16.57 41.64 26.87
CA LEU A 896 15.85 40.67 26.04
C LEU A 896 16.50 40.49 24.66
N LEU A 897 16.86 41.59 24.00
CA LEU A 897 17.46 41.55 22.66
C LEU A 897 18.92 41.10 22.67
N ALA A 898 19.67 41.40 23.74
CA ALA A 898 21.08 41.03 23.87
C ALA A 898 21.27 39.55 24.26
N GLU A 899 20.53 39.09 25.26
CA GLU A 899 20.73 37.79 25.92
C GLU A 899 19.72 36.71 25.46
N GLY A 900 18.59 37.12 24.89
CA GLY A 900 17.48 36.22 24.58
C GLY A 900 17.83 35.14 23.56
N ARG A 901 17.65 33.88 23.96
CA ARG A 901 17.72 32.69 23.12
C ARG A 901 16.39 31.96 23.13
N ILE A 902 16.00 31.44 21.98
CA ILE A 902 14.75 30.69 21.81
C ILE A 902 15.03 29.36 21.13
N PHE A 903 14.30 28.33 21.54
CA PHE A 903 14.36 27.00 20.96
C PHE A 903 12.96 26.39 21.02
N PHE A 904 12.33 26.29 19.85
CA PHE A 904 11.14 25.47 19.65
C PHE A 904 11.03 25.04 18.18
N ASN A 905 10.39 23.91 17.95
CA ASN A 905 10.08 23.41 16.60
C ASN A 905 8.65 22.87 16.47
N HIS A 906 7.88 22.84 17.55
CA HIS A 906 6.47 22.44 17.54
C HIS A 906 5.70 23.05 18.71
N PHE A 907 4.37 22.98 18.61
CA PHE A 907 3.42 23.43 19.61
C PHE A 907 2.81 22.25 20.37
N THR A 908 2.46 22.48 21.63
CA THR A 908 1.57 21.58 22.38
C THR A 908 0.50 22.36 23.17
N ARG A 909 -0.68 21.81 23.35
CA ARG A 909 -1.76 22.41 24.15
C ARG A 909 -1.55 22.18 25.64
N ILE A 910 -1.71 23.25 26.43
CA ILE A 910 -1.78 23.20 27.89
C ILE A 910 -3.15 23.63 28.40
N GLY A 911 -3.57 23.05 29.53
CA GLY A 911 -4.83 23.36 30.21
C GLY A 911 -4.62 24.08 31.55
N TYR A 912 -3.50 24.79 31.69
CA TYR A 912 -3.11 25.47 32.93
C TYR A 912 -2.21 26.69 32.62
N ALA A 913 -2.15 27.66 33.54
CA ALA A 913 -1.21 28.77 33.46
C ALA A 913 0.23 28.31 33.78
N PRO A 914 1.21 28.50 32.88
CA PRO A 914 2.57 28.05 33.12
C PRO A 914 3.30 28.97 34.13
N ASN A 915 4.27 28.42 34.84
CA ASN A 915 5.20 29.17 35.69
C ASN A 915 6.64 29.01 35.18
N ALA A 916 7.62 29.67 35.79
CA ALA A 916 9.02 29.60 35.37
C ALA A 916 9.60 28.17 35.25
N GLY A 917 9.17 27.25 36.13
CA GLY A 917 9.57 25.85 36.07
C GLY A 917 8.94 25.11 34.88
N HIS A 918 7.67 25.38 34.57
CA HIS A 918 7.01 24.87 33.37
C HIS A 918 7.69 25.38 32.09
N LEU A 919 8.02 26.67 32.02
CA LEU A 919 8.76 27.26 30.90
C LEU A 919 10.11 26.58 30.68
N MET A 920 10.80 26.20 31.76
CA MET A 920 12.05 25.45 31.67
C MET A 920 11.85 24.08 31.02
N LYS A 921 10.79 23.37 31.41
CA LYS A 921 10.43 22.07 30.82
C LYS A 921 10.06 22.19 29.35
N PHE A 922 9.34 23.24 28.96
CA PHE A 922 9.03 23.50 27.55
C PHE A 922 10.31 23.72 26.73
N LEU A 923 11.25 24.51 27.27
CA LEU A 923 12.56 24.72 26.65
C LEU A 923 13.36 23.41 26.55
N HIS A 924 13.32 22.55 27.57
CA HIS A 924 13.96 21.22 27.53
C HIS A 924 13.42 20.34 26.40
N GLN A 925 12.18 20.53 25.95
CA GLN A 925 11.59 19.70 24.89
C GLN A 925 11.62 20.38 23.52
N GLY A 926 11.94 21.68 23.46
CA GLY A 926 11.81 22.48 22.24
C GLY A 926 10.36 22.79 21.89
N LEU A 927 9.55 23.11 22.91
CA LEU A 927 8.13 23.36 22.79
C LEU A 927 7.78 24.85 22.87
N ALA A 928 6.92 25.27 21.94
CA ALA A 928 5.98 26.35 22.17
C ALA A 928 4.65 25.74 22.68
N VAL A 929 3.82 26.53 23.34
CA VAL A 929 2.56 26.08 23.93
C VAL A 929 1.38 26.90 23.49
N ARG A 930 0.24 26.23 23.30
CA ARG A 930 -1.07 26.84 23.13
C ARG A 930 -1.73 26.94 24.51
N CYS A 931 -2.11 28.15 24.90
CA CYS A 931 -2.80 28.40 26.16
C CYS A 931 -4.23 27.83 26.15
N GLN A 932 -4.83 27.73 27.34
CA GLN A 932 -6.15 27.11 27.49
C GLN A 932 -7.24 27.95 26.76
N PRO A 933 -8.18 27.32 26.03
CA PRO A 933 -9.35 28.01 25.51
C PRO A 933 -10.16 28.64 26.66
N GLY A 934 -10.38 29.96 26.59
CA GLY A 934 -11.08 30.72 27.63
C GLY A 934 -10.18 31.30 28.73
N GLN A 935 -8.87 31.00 28.74
CA GLN A 935 -7.93 31.73 29.58
C GLN A 935 -7.76 33.14 29.00
N GLU A 936 -8.02 34.15 29.82
CA GLU A 936 -8.07 35.52 29.34
C GLU A 936 -6.62 36.02 29.10
N GLY A 937 -6.32 36.52 27.89
CA GLY A 937 -5.16 37.38 27.62
C GLY A 937 -4.06 36.91 26.66
N LEU A 938 -3.81 35.59 26.49
CA LEU A 938 -2.77 35.07 25.57
C LEU A 938 -3.23 33.81 24.82
N SER A 939 -2.96 33.74 23.52
CA SER A 939 -3.28 32.58 22.65
C SER A 939 -2.19 31.51 22.68
N ASP A 940 -0.93 31.91 22.50
CA ASP A 940 0.23 31.02 22.45
C ASP A 940 1.41 31.61 23.25
N LEU A 941 2.38 30.77 23.59
CA LEU A 941 3.55 31.16 24.37
C LEU A 941 4.78 30.32 23.99
N PHE A 942 5.97 30.91 24.03
CA PHE A 942 7.23 30.15 23.96
C PHE A 942 8.28 30.72 24.92
N THR A 943 9.16 29.84 25.42
CA THR A 943 10.19 30.22 26.38
C THR A 943 11.29 31.04 25.72
N VAL A 944 11.74 32.08 26.41
CA VAL A 944 12.94 32.86 26.09
C VAL A 944 13.92 32.66 27.24
N TYR A 945 15.11 32.17 26.94
CA TYR A 945 16.18 32.01 27.92
C TYR A 945 17.14 33.19 27.83
N LEU A 946 17.37 33.90 28.92
CA LEU A 946 18.33 35.00 28.99
C LEU A 946 19.73 34.43 29.27
N ALA A 947 20.49 34.17 28.20
CA ALA A 947 21.81 33.58 28.30
C ALA A 947 22.83 34.61 28.83
N PRO A 948 23.56 34.31 29.93
CA PRO A 948 24.63 35.17 30.40
C PRO A 948 25.80 35.18 29.40
N GLU A 949 26.69 36.18 29.51
CA GLU A 949 27.78 36.39 28.53
C GLU A 949 28.78 35.23 28.41
N SER A 950 28.88 34.31 29.39
CA SER A 950 29.75 33.13 29.29
C SER A 950 29.00 31.88 28.81
N GLU A 951 29.55 31.18 27.82
CA GLU A 951 28.93 29.98 27.23
C GLU A 951 28.99 28.73 28.14
N SER A 952 29.69 28.80 29.27
CA SER A 952 29.89 27.66 30.20
C SER A 952 29.01 27.71 31.45
N HIS A 953 27.93 28.48 31.46
CA HIS A 953 27.03 28.55 32.62
C HIS A 953 26.05 27.37 32.66
N GLU A 954 25.81 26.88 33.88
CA GLU A 954 24.71 25.97 34.17
C GLU A 954 23.36 26.67 33.92
N LEU A 955 22.40 25.89 33.45
CA LEU A 955 21.03 26.33 33.20
C LEU A 955 20.33 26.63 34.53
N ASP A 956 19.85 27.87 34.69
CA ASP A 956 19.11 28.31 35.87
C ASP A 956 17.70 28.80 35.48
N VAL A 957 16.69 28.31 36.20
CA VAL A 957 15.28 28.72 36.04
C VAL A 957 15.12 30.23 36.21
N LYS A 958 15.97 30.89 37.00
CA LYS A 958 15.96 32.35 37.18
C LYS A 958 16.25 33.14 35.90
N ASN A 959 16.85 32.52 34.89
CA ASN A 959 17.13 33.14 33.60
C ASN A 959 15.98 32.94 32.59
N ASN A 960 14.91 32.23 32.97
CA ASN A 960 13.76 32.05 32.12
C ASN A 960 12.88 33.30 32.07
N THR A 961 12.38 33.57 30.88
CA THR A 961 11.26 34.45 30.60
C THR A 961 10.47 33.87 29.43
N PHE A 962 9.52 34.61 28.88
CA PHE A 962 8.69 34.13 27.78
C PHE A 962 8.38 35.20 26.75
N CYS A 963 7.94 34.73 25.60
CA CYS A 963 7.22 35.52 24.62
C CYS A 963 5.78 35.04 24.58
N GLY A 964 4.83 35.89 24.99
CA GLY A 964 3.40 35.66 24.84
C GLY A 964 2.92 36.15 23.47
N VAL A 965 2.01 35.41 22.87
CA VAL A 965 1.42 35.73 21.56
C VAL A 965 -0.07 35.86 21.72
N GLN A 966 -0.62 36.98 21.29
CA GLN A 966 -2.05 37.18 21.20
C GLN A 966 -2.45 37.32 19.74
N THR A 967 -3.37 36.49 19.29
CA THR A 967 -3.93 36.59 17.95
C THR A 967 -5.32 37.21 18.00
N LYS A 968 -5.60 38.09 17.05
CA LYS A 968 -6.93 38.67 16.84
C LYS A 968 -7.29 38.53 15.36
N ASN A 969 -8.37 37.79 15.08
CA ASN A 969 -8.80 37.43 13.74
C ASN A 969 -10.28 37.79 13.46
N HIS A 970 -10.65 39.07 13.61
CA HIS A 970 -12.01 39.55 13.35
C HIS A 970 -12.00 40.84 12.51
N ASP A 971 -13.09 41.10 11.77
CA ASP A 971 -13.24 42.27 10.88
C ASP A 971 -13.53 43.60 11.61
N GLY A 972 -13.38 43.64 12.94
CA GLY A 972 -13.69 44.81 13.78
C GLY A 972 -12.45 45.59 14.20
N PRO A 973 -12.62 46.85 14.68
CA PRO A 973 -11.51 47.65 15.17
C PRO A 973 -10.87 47.00 16.41
N ILE A 974 -9.54 47.06 16.49
CA ILE A 974 -8.79 46.54 17.65
C ILE A 974 -9.27 47.26 18.92
N GLN A 975 -9.76 46.47 19.89
CA GLN A 975 -10.12 46.98 21.21
C GLN A 975 -8.87 47.17 22.07
N TRP A 976 -8.16 48.28 21.85
CA TRP A 976 -6.95 48.62 22.61
C TRP A 976 -7.18 48.76 24.12
N LEU A 977 -8.43 48.92 24.55
CA LEU A 977 -8.82 48.88 25.97
C LEU A 977 -8.50 47.53 26.63
N GLU A 978 -8.47 46.43 25.87
CA GLU A 978 -8.08 45.11 26.36
C GLU A 978 -6.55 44.95 26.47
N SER A 979 -5.75 45.93 26.05
CA SER A 979 -4.29 45.76 26.00
C SER A 979 -3.63 45.60 27.38
N SER A 980 -4.29 45.99 28.47
CA SER A 980 -3.86 45.70 29.85
C SER A 980 -3.92 44.20 30.18
N ASN A 981 -4.79 43.44 29.50
CA ASN A 981 -4.98 42.00 29.66
C ASN A 981 -3.85 41.17 29.04
N TRP A 982 -3.13 41.73 28.07
CA TRP A 982 -2.03 41.02 27.40
C TRP A 982 -0.75 41.16 28.22
N SER A 983 -0.71 40.49 29.37
CA SER A 983 0.33 40.65 30.39
C SER A 983 0.54 39.35 31.19
N LYS A 984 1.67 39.24 31.91
CA LYS A 984 1.95 38.04 32.72
C LYS A 984 0.96 37.92 33.90
N SER A 985 0.59 39.06 34.50
CA SER A 985 -0.29 39.12 35.68
C SER A 985 -1.69 38.66 35.35
N PHE A 986 -2.24 39.10 34.22
CA PHE A 986 -3.57 38.72 33.78
C PHE A 986 -3.63 37.27 33.28
N ALA A 987 -2.57 36.78 32.63
CA ALA A 987 -2.45 35.38 32.22
C ALA A 987 -2.09 34.42 33.39
N ASP A 988 -1.96 34.92 34.62
CA ASP A 988 -1.54 34.20 35.83
C ASP A 988 -0.20 33.44 35.68
N ILE A 989 0.75 34.05 34.96
CA ILE A 989 2.10 33.50 34.77
C ILE A 989 2.99 33.95 35.93
N GLN A 990 3.20 33.04 36.87
CA GLN A 990 3.90 33.32 38.12
C GLN A 990 5.41 33.03 38.07
N HIS A 991 6.14 33.64 39.02
CA HIS A 991 7.58 33.45 39.25
C HIS A 991 8.50 33.90 38.10
N ILE A 992 8.07 34.91 37.33
CA ILE A 992 8.88 35.56 36.29
C ILE A 992 9.20 36.99 36.71
N ASP A 993 10.45 37.20 37.15
CA ASP A 993 10.96 38.53 37.50
C ASP A 993 11.66 39.21 36.30
N ASN A 994 12.00 38.44 35.27
CA ASN A 994 12.65 38.96 34.06
C ASN A 994 11.70 39.76 33.18
N PRO A 995 12.23 40.67 32.34
CA PRO A 995 11.45 41.28 31.27
C PRO A 995 10.90 40.21 30.32
N TYR A 996 9.69 40.40 29.81
CA TYR A 996 9.01 39.47 28.90
C TYR A 996 8.46 40.18 27.68
N LEU A 997 8.27 39.43 26.59
CA LEU A 997 7.83 39.96 25.30
C LEU A 997 6.37 39.58 25.03
N ILE A 998 5.59 40.49 24.46
CA ILE A 998 4.24 40.23 23.94
C ILE A 998 4.21 40.58 22.44
N LEU A 999 3.79 39.62 21.61
CA LEU A 999 3.57 39.82 20.18
C LEU A 999 2.06 39.78 19.89
N LEU A 1000 1.53 40.87 19.35
CA LEU A 1000 0.14 40.95 18.92
C LEU A 1000 0.06 40.76 17.40
N PHE A 1001 -0.71 39.76 16.97
CA PHE A 1001 -0.99 39.50 15.55
C PHE A 1001 -2.44 39.87 15.23
N PHE A 1002 -2.64 40.99 14.53
CA PHE A 1002 -3.94 41.36 13.99
C PHE A 1002 -3.96 41.04 12.48
N LEU A 1003 -4.41 39.84 12.13
CA LEU A 1003 -4.15 39.25 10.81
C LEU A 1003 -5.01 39.88 9.70
N ARG A 1004 -6.21 40.36 10.03
CA ARG A 1004 -7.18 40.97 9.09
C ARG A 1004 -7.14 42.51 9.08
N ALA A 1005 -6.14 43.13 9.73
CA ALA A 1005 -5.97 44.58 9.75
C ALA A 1005 -5.80 45.14 8.34
N LYS A 1006 -6.38 46.32 8.11
CA LYS A 1006 -6.07 47.08 6.89
C LYS A 1006 -4.74 47.84 7.06
N PRO A 1007 -3.94 48.00 6.00
CA PRO A 1007 -2.67 48.74 6.08
C PRO A 1007 -2.79 50.20 6.54
N SER A 1008 -3.98 50.79 6.43
CA SER A 1008 -4.29 52.16 6.85
C SER A 1008 -4.63 52.30 8.34
N GLU A 1009 -4.84 51.18 9.05
CA GLU A 1009 -5.13 51.22 10.48
C GLU A 1009 -3.90 51.59 11.29
N LYS A 1010 -4.06 52.57 12.20
CA LYS A 1010 -3.00 52.96 13.11
C LYS A 1010 -3.14 52.20 14.42
N ALA A 1011 -2.00 51.80 14.98
CA ALA A 1011 -1.98 51.27 16.33
C ALA A 1011 -2.52 52.30 17.33
N GLY A 1012 -3.44 51.85 18.18
CA GLY A 1012 -3.94 52.63 19.30
C GLY A 1012 -2.94 52.66 20.46
N ARG A 1013 -3.29 53.37 21.53
CA ARG A 1013 -2.47 53.47 22.73
C ARG A 1013 -2.60 52.19 23.55
N TRP A 1014 -1.48 51.53 23.83
CA TRP A 1014 -1.40 50.43 24.80
C TRP A 1014 -1.58 50.96 26.22
N LEU A 1015 -2.39 50.27 27.02
CA LEU A 1015 -2.59 50.50 28.45
C LEU A 1015 -1.61 49.66 29.26
N GLU A 1016 -1.18 50.16 30.42
CA GLU A 1016 -0.34 49.40 31.35
C GLU A 1016 -1.11 48.20 31.93
N PRO A 1017 -0.43 47.10 32.32
CA PRO A 1017 -1.07 45.99 33.03
C PRO A 1017 -1.83 46.45 34.27
N TYR A 1018 -2.88 45.72 34.65
CA TYR A 1018 -3.68 46.05 35.83
C TYR A 1018 -2.90 45.91 37.14
N ASP A 1019 -2.02 44.91 37.20
CA ASP A 1019 -1.11 44.73 38.31
C ASP A 1019 0.03 45.76 38.23
N GLN A 1020 0.15 46.58 39.26
CA GLN A 1020 1.17 47.62 39.34
C GLN A 1020 2.59 47.06 39.48
N ASP A 1021 2.74 45.80 39.89
CA ASP A 1021 4.04 45.13 39.97
C ASP A 1021 4.47 44.56 38.60
N ASP A 1022 3.56 44.48 37.63
CA ASP A 1022 3.81 44.00 36.27
C ASP A 1022 4.34 45.11 35.35
N THR A 1023 5.56 45.56 35.63
CA THR A 1023 6.16 46.75 35.00
C THR A 1023 7.13 46.44 33.86
N ARG A 1024 7.48 45.17 33.65
CA ARG A 1024 8.59 44.75 32.76
C ARG A 1024 8.13 44.18 31.41
N ARG A 1025 6.96 44.62 30.94
CA ARG A 1025 6.37 44.18 29.67
C ARG A 1025 6.96 44.94 28.48
N VAL A 1026 7.52 44.20 27.53
CA VAL A 1026 7.89 44.68 26.20
C VAL A 1026 6.87 44.17 25.20
N HIS A 1027 6.41 44.99 24.25
CA HIS A 1027 5.43 44.56 23.27
C HIS A 1027 5.70 45.08 21.84
N TYR A 1028 5.18 44.32 20.88
CA TYR A 1028 5.18 44.66 19.46
C TYR A 1028 3.91 44.13 18.77
N GLN A 1029 3.46 44.82 17.72
CA GLN A 1029 2.23 44.49 17.00
C GLN A 1029 2.46 44.40 15.49
N PHE A 1030 1.82 43.41 14.87
CA PHE A 1030 1.70 43.26 13.43
C PHE A 1030 0.26 43.60 13.01
N LEU A 1031 0.11 44.59 12.14
CA LEU A 1031 -1.17 45.00 11.57
C LEU A 1031 -1.27 44.50 10.12
N GLY A 1032 -1.83 43.30 9.97
CA GLY A 1032 -2.00 42.61 8.69
C GLY A 1032 -0.81 41.74 8.30
N LEU A 1033 -1.07 40.75 7.43
CA LEU A 1033 -0.06 39.81 6.96
C LEU A 1033 1.09 40.47 6.17
N GLU A 1034 0.81 41.61 5.52
CA GLU A 1034 1.79 42.38 4.73
C GLU A 1034 2.93 42.97 5.57
N GLN A 1035 2.77 43.07 6.90
CA GLN A 1035 3.83 43.56 7.79
C GLN A 1035 4.83 42.47 8.21
N ILE A 1036 4.56 41.21 7.85
CA ILE A 1036 5.38 40.07 8.24
C ILE A 1036 6.36 39.77 7.11
N ALA A 1037 7.59 40.26 7.25
CA ALA A 1037 8.57 40.36 6.17
C ALA A 1037 9.05 39.01 5.63
N CYS A 1038 9.04 37.95 6.44
CA CYS A 1038 9.50 36.64 5.98
C CYS A 1038 8.54 35.98 4.98
N LEU A 1039 7.26 36.38 4.91
CA LEU A 1039 6.25 35.72 4.10
C LEU A 1039 6.40 36.05 2.61
N SER A 1040 6.40 35.03 1.76
CA SER A 1040 6.27 35.21 0.32
C SER A 1040 4.83 35.59 -0.07
N ARG A 1041 4.65 36.15 -1.27
CA ARG A 1041 3.31 36.53 -1.77
C ARG A 1041 2.34 35.34 -1.82
N GLY A 1042 2.85 34.15 -2.18
CA GLY A 1042 2.06 32.92 -2.15
C GLY A 1042 1.62 32.51 -0.74
N MET A 1043 2.52 32.66 0.24
CA MET A 1043 2.21 32.43 1.67
C MET A 1043 1.15 33.41 2.19
N ILE A 1044 1.25 34.69 1.85
CA ILE A 1044 0.25 35.71 2.23
C ILE A 1044 -1.12 35.33 1.68
N THR A 1045 -1.20 34.92 0.40
CA THR A 1045 -2.47 34.46 -0.21
C THR A 1045 -3.03 33.23 0.52
N ALA A 1046 -2.20 32.21 0.77
CA ALA A 1046 -2.67 30.99 1.45
C ALA A 1046 -3.13 31.26 2.89
N LEU A 1047 -2.37 32.08 3.65
CA LEU A 1047 -2.75 32.48 5.00
C LEU A 1047 -4.01 33.35 5.00
N THR A 1048 -4.19 34.20 3.99
CA THR A 1048 -5.45 34.96 3.81
C THR A 1048 -6.64 34.03 3.64
N ASN A 1049 -6.51 32.99 2.81
CA ASN A 1049 -7.55 31.96 2.65
C ASN A 1049 -7.85 31.25 3.98
N LEU A 1050 -6.84 30.94 4.79
CA LEU A 1050 -7.02 30.32 6.09
C LEU A 1050 -7.72 31.25 7.10
N ILE A 1051 -7.29 32.50 7.27
CA ILE A 1051 -7.88 33.40 8.27
C ILE A 1051 -9.30 33.87 7.91
N THR A 1052 -9.67 33.70 6.64
CA THR A 1052 -11.02 33.95 6.12
C THR A 1052 -11.86 32.67 5.97
N ALA A 1053 -11.27 31.51 6.28
CA ALA A 1053 -11.98 30.25 6.39
C ALA A 1053 -12.91 30.33 7.60
N ASP A 1054 -14.16 30.68 7.31
CA ASP A 1054 -15.27 30.68 8.25
C ASP A 1054 -16.04 29.38 7.98
N PRO A 1055 -16.27 28.49 8.97
CA PRO A 1055 -17.16 27.34 8.77
C PRO A 1055 -18.49 27.86 8.23
N GLU A 1056 -19.04 27.22 7.19
CA GLU A 1056 -20.14 27.76 6.37
C GLU A 1056 -21.12 28.62 7.17
N ASP A 1057 -20.98 29.94 7.05
CA ASP A 1057 -21.95 30.88 7.59
C ASP A 1057 -23.22 30.68 6.76
N LEU A 1058 -24.17 29.92 7.31
CA LEU A 1058 -25.47 29.68 6.69
C LEU A 1058 -26.10 31.00 6.24
N LEU A 1059 -25.86 32.12 6.93
CA LEU A 1059 -26.34 33.44 6.49
C LEU A 1059 -25.65 33.92 5.20
N LYS A 1060 -24.36 33.62 4.99
CA LYS A 1060 -23.67 33.90 3.72
C LYS A 1060 -24.23 33.06 2.58
N LEU A 1061 -24.51 31.78 2.80
CA LEU A 1061 -25.14 30.90 1.79
C LEU A 1061 -26.55 31.38 1.41
N TYR A 1062 -27.36 31.75 2.40
CA TYR A 1062 -28.68 32.32 2.15
C TYR A 1062 -28.59 33.66 1.41
N ARG A 1063 -27.61 34.52 1.72
CA ARG A 1063 -27.39 35.77 0.98
C ARG A 1063 -26.84 35.55 -0.43
N SER A 1064 -25.96 34.57 -0.64
CA SER A 1064 -25.42 34.26 -1.97
C SER A 1064 -26.45 33.61 -2.88
N SER A 1065 -27.34 32.76 -2.35
CA SER A 1065 -28.46 32.17 -3.11
C SER A 1065 -29.47 33.21 -3.58
N LYS A 1066 -29.57 34.35 -2.87
CA LYS A 1066 -30.49 35.45 -3.21
C LYS A 1066 -29.84 36.60 -3.96
N LEU A 1067 -28.54 36.61 -4.24
CA LEU A 1067 -27.94 37.64 -5.10
C LEU A 1067 -28.49 37.61 -6.55
N GLU A 1068 -29.25 36.58 -6.93
CA GLU A 1068 -30.01 36.48 -8.18
C GLU A 1068 -31.48 36.95 -8.07
N SER A 1069 -31.98 37.30 -6.88
CA SER A 1069 -33.35 37.79 -6.66
C SER A 1069 -33.38 38.95 -5.65
N ASN A 1070 -33.97 40.09 -6.02
CA ASN A 1070 -33.96 41.34 -5.22
C ASN A 1070 -34.69 41.30 -3.86
N ASP A 1071 -34.98 40.14 -3.30
CA ASP A 1071 -35.70 39.99 -2.03
C ASP A 1071 -34.75 39.87 -0.83
N SER A 1072 -34.91 40.75 0.15
CA SER A 1072 -34.23 40.64 1.44
C SER A 1072 -34.58 39.32 2.15
N LEU A 1073 -33.65 38.77 2.93
CA LEU A 1073 -33.96 37.67 3.86
C LEU A 1073 -34.99 38.16 4.89
N ASP A 1074 -36.01 37.34 5.18
CA ASP A 1074 -36.96 37.65 6.24
C ASP A 1074 -36.30 37.50 7.63
N ASP A 1075 -36.70 38.34 8.57
CA ASP A 1075 -36.13 38.39 9.93
C ASP A 1075 -36.29 37.06 10.69
N HIS A 1076 -37.28 36.23 10.32
CA HIS A 1076 -37.48 34.92 10.92
C HIS A 1076 -36.39 33.93 10.49
N THR A 1077 -36.05 33.85 9.20
CA THR A 1077 -34.92 33.05 8.70
C THR A 1077 -33.60 33.52 9.30
N ILE A 1078 -33.37 34.83 9.40
CA ILE A 1078 -32.15 35.38 10.02
C ILE A 1078 -32.05 34.96 11.50
N ASN A 1079 -33.15 35.07 12.26
CA ASN A 1079 -33.17 34.68 13.66
C ASN A 1079 -33.06 33.17 13.85
N TRP A 1080 -33.67 32.37 12.97
CA TRP A 1080 -33.55 30.92 12.98
C TRP A 1080 -32.10 30.48 12.75
N VAL A 1081 -31.43 30.98 11.69
CA VAL A 1081 -30.02 30.66 11.44
C VAL A 1081 -29.14 31.09 12.61
N ARG A 1082 -29.32 32.30 13.15
CA ARG A 1082 -28.56 32.76 14.34
C ARG A 1082 -28.79 31.87 15.57
N ASN A 1083 -30.00 31.34 15.75
CA ASN A 1083 -30.31 30.44 16.87
C ASN A 1083 -29.72 29.04 16.68
N VAL A 1084 -29.69 28.54 15.43
CA VAL A 1084 -29.05 27.26 15.08
C VAL A 1084 -27.53 27.36 15.23
N SER A 1085 -26.91 28.44 14.74
CA SER A 1085 -25.47 28.69 14.91
C SER A 1085 -25.07 28.84 16.39
N ARG A 1086 -25.94 29.39 17.24
CA ARG A 1086 -25.73 29.44 18.70
C ARG A 1086 -25.79 28.07 19.38
N HIS A 1087 -26.62 27.15 18.90
CA HIS A 1087 -26.66 25.77 19.41
C HIS A 1087 -25.41 24.97 19.04
N TYR A 1088 -24.81 25.23 17.88
CA TYR A 1088 -23.55 24.57 17.46
C TYR A 1088 -22.31 25.06 18.22
N GLN A 1089 -22.32 26.29 18.74
CA GLN A 1089 -21.19 26.84 19.50
C GLN A 1089 -21.25 26.56 21.02
N GLY A 1090 -22.27 25.85 21.50
CA GLY A 1090 -22.53 25.67 22.93
C GLY A 1090 -23.04 24.28 23.30
N THR A 1091 -22.15 23.30 23.32
CA THR A 1091 -22.27 22.13 24.20
C THR A 1091 -20.88 21.75 24.70
N GLU A 1092 -20.49 22.35 25.83
CA GLU A 1092 -19.64 21.66 26.78
C GLU A 1092 -20.38 20.37 27.20
N ILE A 1093 -19.72 19.23 27.04
CA ILE A 1093 -20.18 17.98 27.65
C ILE A 1093 -20.14 18.22 29.17
N PRO A 1094 -21.26 18.09 29.91
CA PRO A 1094 -21.23 18.24 31.35
C PRO A 1094 -20.27 17.23 31.98
N GLU A 1095 -19.42 17.69 32.91
CA GLU A 1095 -18.41 16.92 33.67
C GLU A 1095 -18.95 15.73 34.49
N GLN A 1096 -20.20 15.30 34.31
CA GLN A 1096 -20.84 14.27 35.14
C GLN A 1096 -20.93 12.86 34.52
N GLN A 1097 -20.21 12.57 33.42
CA GLN A 1097 -20.12 11.21 32.86
C GLN A 1097 -18.67 10.72 32.65
N MET A 1098 -17.75 11.07 33.55
CA MET A 1098 -16.45 10.41 33.69
C MET A 1098 -16.21 9.93 35.12
N ALA A 1099 -17.09 9.05 35.60
CA ALA A 1099 -16.86 8.22 36.79
C ALA A 1099 -16.97 6.75 36.41
#